data_AF-M9RWY1-F1
#
_entry.id   AF-M9RWY1-F1
#
_cell.length_a   1.000
_cell.length_b   1.000
_cell.length_c   1.000
_cell.angle_alpha   90.00
_cell.angle_beta   90.00
_cell.angle_gamma   90.00
#
_symmetry.space_group_name_H-M   'P 1'
#
loop_
_entity.id
_entity.type
_entity.pdbx_description
1 polymer ?
#
loop_
_entity_poly.entity_id
_entity_poly.type
_entity_poly.pdbx_seq_one_letter_code
_entity_poly.pdbx_strand_id
1 'polypeptide(L)'
;MKQSAENSKQEVLAGLVERVTFHSLESGFCVLRLKARGHRDLVTTIGHAAMISAGEWVTASGDWINDRDHGLQFKARFLRTSAPSSLEGIEKYLGSGMIRGIGPVYAKRLVKKFGKDVFDLIEAEPERLREVEGIGPKRADKITSAWADQKVIREIMVFLHEHSVGTARAVRIFKTYGTDAVQVMSENPYQLARDIRGIGFRTADMIAEKLGIEKTAMIRVRSGISYALAEAMGNGHCGLPRKELIPLAIKLLDVPDGLIHTAIEFEISDGTVTADTVSDTPCVFLSGLYHAEKGIAGRFRALMPGSLPWPKIDADKALPWVEKKTGLTLADSQVEAIRLALCSKVMVITGGPGVGKTTIVNSILQILAAKSVTLLLCAPTGRAAKRMKEATGMEAKTIHRLLEIDPNSFGFKRNEENPLECDLLVIDESSMVDVSLMQSLLRAVPDHAAVLIVGDIDQLPSVGPGQVLADIIGSNAIPIVRLTEVFRQAAKSRIITNAHLINKGKTPDLSTPDGETDFYFVPAEDPEQAVSRIITLVQSRIPRRFGLDPIRDIQVLCPMNRGGVGARSLNIELQAALNTPGENKVERFGSTFAPGDKVMQIENDYDKEVYNGDIGYVEAVDINEGELTASFDGRAVSYLFGELDTLVLAYAATIHKSQGSEYPAVVIPVLTQHYVMLQRNLLYTGITRGKRLVVLVGQRKAVAIAVKNVSGRKRWSKLDEWLVEGEGT
;
A
#
# COMPACT_ATOMS: atom_id res chain seq x y z
N MET A 1 -40.67 -9.03 -16.28
CA MET A 1 -40.36 -9.95 -17.41
C MET A 1 -39.12 -10.75 -17.05
N LYS A 2 -39.17 -12.06 -17.24
CA LYS A 2 -38.14 -13.05 -16.86
C LYS A 2 -36.78 -12.67 -17.44
N GLN A 3 -35.80 -12.35 -16.59
CA GLN A 3 -34.38 -12.46 -16.95
C GLN A 3 -34.00 -13.93 -16.81
N SER A 4 -33.75 -14.55 -17.95
CA SER A 4 -33.13 -15.87 -18.09
C SER A 4 -31.78 -15.87 -17.39
N ALA A 5 -31.64 -16.75 -16.39
CA ALA A 5 -30.34 -17.17 -15.88
C ALA A 5 -29.62 -17.94 -17.00
N GLU A 6 -28.66 -17.29 -17.67
CA GLU A 6 -27.64 -18.00 -18.41
C GLU A 6 -26.71 -18.67 -17.40
N ASN A 7 -26.97 -19.96 -17.13
CA ASN A 7 -25.98 -20.85 -16.56
C ASN A 7 -24.76 -20.85 -17.50
N SER A 8 -23.67 -20.18 -17.13
CA SER A 8 -22.37 -20.41 -17.77
C SER A 8 -22.03 -21.88 -17.57
N LYS A 9 -22.15 -22.69 -18.63
CA LYS A 9 -21.71 -24.09 -18.61
C LYS A 9 -20.20 -24.09 -18.35
N GLN A 10 -19.80 -24.40 -17.12
CA GLN A 10 -18.41 -24.69 -16.82
C GLN A 10 -18.03 -25.95 -17.59
N GLU A 11 -17.10 -25.84 -18.54
CA GLU A 11 -16.58 -27.01 -19.23
C GLU A 11 -15.57 -27.72 -18.34
N VAL A 12 -15.53 -29.05 -18.44
CA VAL A 12 -14.63 -29.90 -17.65
C VAL A 12 -13.67 -30.59 -18.61
N LEU A 13 -12.37 -30.39 -18.36
CA LEU A 13 -11.28 -30.99 -19.11
C LEU A 13 -10.52 -31.95 -18.19
N ALA A 14 -10.40 -33.21 -18.58
CA ALA A 14 -9.64 -34.21 -17.83
C ALA A 14 -8.59 -34.89 -18.71
N GLY A 15 -7.36 -35.01 -18.21
CA GLY A 15 -6.26 -35.57 -18.99
C GLY A 15 -4.96 -35.75 -18.22
N LEU A 16 -4.03 -36.47 -18.86
CA LEU A 16 -2.68 -36.68 -18.33
C LEU A 16 -1.81 -35.45 -18.63
N VAL A 17 -1.06 -34.96 -17.65
CA VAL A 17 -0.05 -33.92 -17.87
C VAL A 17 1.11 -34.53 -18.63
N GLU A 18 1.29 -34.20 -19.90
CA GLU A 18 2.44 -34.66 -20.67
C GLU A 18 3.70 -33.85 -20.36
N ARG A 19 3.53 -32.53 -20.25
CA ARG A 19 4.62 -31.64 -19.83
C ARG A 19 4.08 -30.44 -19.07
N VAL A 20 4.86 -30.02 -18.08
CA VAL A 20 4.72 -28.72 -17.42
C VAL A 20 5.62 -27.76 -18.17
N THR A 21 5.02 -26.80 -18.86
CA THR A 21 5.74 -25.81 -19.67
C THR A 21 6.28 -24.69 -18.80
N PHE A 22 5.53 -24.32 -17.76
CA PHE A 22 5.93 -23.35 -16.76
C PHE A 22 5.22 -23.65 -15.44
N HIS A 23 5.92 -23.48 -14.32
CA HIS A 23 5.32 -23.49 -12.99
C HIS A 23 6.05 -22.50 -12.09
N SER A 24 5.31 -21.55 -11.55
CA SER A 24 5.82 -20.61 -10.56
C SER A 24 5.57 -21.18 -9.17
N LEU A 25 6.65 -21.44 -8.44
CA LEU A 25 6.57 -21.87 -7.03
C LEU A 25 6.00 -20.78 -6.12
N GLU A 26 6.09 -19.50 -6.51
CA GLU A 26 5.59 -18.36 -5.72
C GLU A 26 4.10 -18.09 -5.90
N SER A 27 3.58 -18.18 -7.13
CA SER A 27 2.18 -17.86 -7.45
C SER A 27 1.31 -19.11 -7.64
N GLY A 28 1.94 -20.29 -7.71
CA GLY A 28 1.30 -21.54 -8.13
C GLY A 28 0.83 -21.53 -9.58
N PHE A 29 1.08 -20.48 -10.36
CA PHE A 29 0.67 -20.41 -11.76
C PHE A 29 1.39 -21.49 -12.56
N CYS A 30 0.63 -22.26 -13.35
CA CYS A 30 1.16 -23.32 -14.18
C CYS A 30 0.61 -23.25 -15.60
N VAL A 31 1.46 -23.59 -16.56
CA VAL A 31 1.12 -23.81 -17.96
C VAL A 31 1.39 -25.28 -18.27
N LEU A 32 0.32 -26.02 -18.54
CA LEU A 32 0.32 -27.45 -18.71
C LEU A 32 0.01 -27.82 -20.15
N ARG A 33 0.53 -28.96 -20.59
CA ARG A 33 0.14 -29.58 -21.85
C ARG A 33 -0.50 -30.91 -21.52
N LEU A 34 -1.83 -30.94 -21.60
CA LEU A 34 -2.65 -32.08 -21.21
C LEU A 34 -2.98 -32.94 -22.42
N LYS A 35 -2.82 -34.25 -22.29
CA LYS A 35 -3.46 -35.23 -23.17
C LYS A 35 -4.89 -35.45 -22.68
N ALA A 36 -5.78 -34.55 -23.09
CA ALA A 36 -7.17 -34.51 -22.63
C ALA A 36 -8.04 -35.57 -23.32
N ARG A 37 -8.99 -36.15 -22.57
CA ARG A 37 -9.98 -37.09 -23.14
C ARG A 37 -10.83 -36.39 -24.19
N GLY A 38 -10.96 -37.01 -25.36
CA GLY A 38 -11.74 -36.45 -26.48
C GLY A 38 -10.96 -35.50 -27.39
N HIS A 39 -9.70 -35.19 -27.09
CA HIS A 39 -8.83 -34.36 -27.92
C HIS A 39 -7.69 -35.21 -28.50
N ARG A 40 -7.43 -35.06 -29.81
CA ARG A 40 -6.32 -35.77 -30.49
C ARG A 40 -4.96 -35.17 -30.16
N ASP A 41 -4.89 -33.85 -30.08
CA ASP A 41 -3.67 -33.09 -29.78
C ASP A 41 -3.59 -32.69 -28.31
N LEU A 42 -2.37 -32.35 -27.86
CA LEU A 42 -2.14 -31.84 -26.50
C LEU A 42 -2.80 -30.47 -26.33
N VAL A 43 -3.66 -30.37 -25.33
CA VAL A 43 -4.37 -29.14 -24.96
C VAL A 43 -3.48 -28.31 -24.03
N THR A 44 -3.21 -27.06 -24.39
CA THR A 44 -2.59 -26.11 -23.46
C THR A 44 -3.61 -25.74 -22.39
N THR A 45 -3.28 -25.97 -21.12
CA THR A 45 -4.14 -25.65 -19.98
C THR A 45 -3.39 -24.74 -19.04
N ILE A 46 -3.95 -23.58 -18.73
CA ILE A 46 -3.38 -22.63 -17.77
C ILE A 46 -4.22 -22.65 -16.50
N GLY A 47 -3.58 -22.57 -15.34
CA GLY A 47 -4.27 -22.61 -14.05
C GLY A 47 -3.32 -22.41 -12.88
N HIS A 48 -3.80 -22.65 -11.66
CA HIS A 48 -2.98 -22.59 -10.46
C HIS A 48 -2.93 -23.94 -9.75
N ALA A 49 -1.72 -24.48 -9.59
CA ALA A 49 -1.42 -25.69 -8.84
C ALA A 49 -0.22 -25.42 -7.92
N ALA A 50 -0.27 -25.83 -6.65
CA ALA A 50 0.84 -25.60 -5.73
C ALA A 50 2.07 -26.43 -6.10
N MET A 51 1.84 -27.67 -6.53
CA MET A 51 2.83 -28.50 -7.19
C MET A 51 2.12 -29.26 -8.30
N ILE A 52 2.79 -29.38 -9.45
CA ILE A 52 2.28 -30.13 -10.58
C ILE A 52 3.43 -30.70 -11.39
N SER A 53 3.29 -31.95 -11.83
CA SER A 53 4.35 -32.68 -12.49
C SER A 53 3.86 -33.38 -13.74
N ALA A 54 4.76 -33.59 -14.70
CA ALA A 54 4.48 -34.48 -15.82
C ALA A 54 4.15 -35.89 -15.29
N GLY A 55 3.11 -36.51 -15.86
CA GLY A 55 2.60 -37.81 -15.43
C GLY A 55 1.41 -37.76 -14.47
N GLU A 56 1.10 -36.62 -13.84
CA GLU A 56 -0.11 -36.50 -13.00
C GLU A 56 -1.38 -36.46 -13.86
N TRP A 57 -2.48 -36.99 -13.32
CA TRP A 57 -3.79 -36.87 -13.96
C TRP A 57 -4.50 -35.64 -13.41
N VAL A 58 -4.95 -34.77 -14.30
CA VAL A 58 -5.61 -33.51 -13.95
C VAL A 58 -7.07 -33.54 -14.36
N THR A 59 -7.94 -33.04 -13.48
CA THR A 59 -9.31 -32.65 -13.81
C THR A 59 -9.42 -31.15 -13.58
N ALA A 60 -9.73 -30.41 -14.63
CA ALA A 60 -9.84 -28.96 -14.63
C ALA A 60 -11.26 -28.54 -15.02
N SER A 61 -11.79 -27.51 -14.38
CA SER A 61 -13.02 -26.84 -14.82
C SER A 61 -12.74 -25.37 -15.11
N GLY A 62 -13.32 -24.87 -16.21
CA GLY A 62 -12.96 -23.55 -16.70
C GLY A 62 -13.55 -23.23 -18.06
N ASP A 63 -12.90 -22.27 -18.73
CA ASP A 63 -13.36 -21.70 -19.99
C ASP A 63 -12.24 -21.79 -21.04
N TRP A 64 -12.60 -22.07 -22.29
CA TRP A 64 -11.64 -21.94 -23.40
C TRP A 64 -11.38 -20.47 -23.70
N ILE A 65 -10.10 -20.13 -23.79
CA ILE A 65 -9.64 -18.82 -24.22
C ILE A 65 -8.79 -19.00 -25.47
N ASN A 66 -8.91 -18.08 -26.42
CA ASN A 66 -8.02 -18.03 -27.56
C ASN A 66 -7.04 -16.88 -27.32
N ASP A 67 -5.85 -17.23 -26.86
CA ASP A 67 -4.77 -16.28 -26.58
C ASP A 67 -4.11 -15.86 -27.89
N ARG A 68 -3.78 -14.57 -28.03
CA ARG A 68 -3.28 -14.01 -29.29
C ARG A 68 -1.88 -14.51 -29.65
N ASP A 69 -1.07 -14.86 -28.65
CA ASP A 69 0.33 -15.26 -28.82
C ASP A 69 0.51 -16.77 -28.68
N HIS A 70 -0.38 -17.44 -27.94
CA HIS A 70 -0.26 -18.86 -27.62
C HIS A 70 -1.42 -19.74 -28.11
N GLY A 71 -2.36 -19.16 -28.85
CA GLY A 71 -3.48 -19.85 -29.48
C GLY A 71 -4.54 -20.36 -28.49
N LEU A 72 -5.26 -21.41 -28.86
CA LEU A 72 -6.34 -21.96 -28.05
C LEU A 72 -5.79 -22.61 -26.77
N GLN A 73 -6.23 -22.09 -25.61
CA GLN A 73 -5.87 -22.59 -24.29
C GLN A 73 -7.13 -22.82 -23.44
N PHE A 74 -7.07 -23.79 -22.54
CA PHE A 74 -8.09 -23.99 -21.53
C PHE A 74 -7.69 -23.26 -20.24
N LYS A 75 -8.45 -22.24 -19.84
CA LYS A 75 -8.20 -21.49 -18.60
C LYS A 75 -8.95 -22.15 -17.46
N ALA A 76 -8.24 -22.96 -16.68
CA ALA A 76 -8.78 -23.64 -15.51
C ALA A 76 -9.02 -22.65 -14.36
N ARG A 77 -10.28 -22.52 -13.93
CA ARG A 77 -10.63 -21.83 -12.68
C ARG A 77 -10.38 -22.74 -11.48
N PHE A 78 -10.64 -24.03 -11.65
CA PHE A 78 -10.30 -25.07 -10.69
C PHE A 78 -9.48 -26.15 -11.37
N LEU A 79 -8.44 -26.63 -10.69
CA LEU A 79 -7.55 -27.66 -11.18
C LEU A 79 -7.26 -28.64 -10.04
N ARG A 80 -7.69 -29.89 -10.20
CA ARG A 80 -7.44 -30.97 -9.25
C ARG A 80 -6.46 -31.96 -9.86
N THR A 81 -5.35 -32.20 -9.17
CA THR A 81 -4.38 -33.24 -9.53
C THR A 81 -4.74 -34.55 -8.82
N SER A 82 -4.39 -35.65 -9.45
CA SER A 82 -4.49 -37.00 -8.89
C SER A 82 -3.22 -37.75 -9.27
N ALA A 83 -2.77 -38.61 -8.35
CA ALA A 83 -1.53 -39.35 -8.54
C ALA A 83 -1.61 -40.22 -9.81
N PRO A 84 -0.48 -40.42 -10.50
CA PRO A 84 -0.45 -41.29 -11.67
C PRO A 84 -0.80 -42.73 -11.29
N SER A 85 -1.79 -43.32 -11.97
CA SER A 85 -2.17 -44.73 -11.80
C SER A 85 -1.73 -45.62 -12.96
N SER A 86 -1.11 -45.03 -13.97
CA SER A 86 -0.55 -45.72 -15.15
C SER A 86 0.97 -45.82 -15.05
N LEU A 87 1.55 -46.93 -15.53
CA LEU A 87 3.00 -47.14 -15.48
C LEU A 87 3.79 -46.01 -16.17
N GLU A 88 3.28 -45.51 -17.30
CA GLU A 88 3.88 -44.39 -18.03
C GLU A 88 3.80 -43.07 -17.24
N GLY A 89 2.69 -42.81 -16.56
CA GLY A 89 2.53 -41.64 -15.71
C GLY A 89 3.40 -41.68 -14.45
N ILE A 90 3.55 -42.87 -13.84
CA ILE A 90 4.42 -43.10 -12.68
C ILE A 90 5.89 -42.86 -13.06
N GLU A 91 6.32 -43.37 -14.22
CA GLU A 91 7.69 -43.18 -14.72
C GLU A 91 7.98 -41.69 -14.98
N LYS A 92 7.06 -40.96 -15.63
CA LYS A 92 7.20 -39.51 -15.87
C LYS A 92 7.21 -38.70 -14.58
N TYR A 93 6.38 -39.06 -13.61
CA TYR A 93 6.30 -38.39 -12.31
C TYR A 93 7.61 -38.55 -11.53
N LEU A 94 8.09 -39.78 -11.39
CA LEU A 94 9.36 -40.08 -10.72
C LEU A 94 10.56 -39.45 -11.44
N GLY A 95 10.50 -39.35 -12.78
CA GLY A 95 11.56 -38.77 -13.61
C GLY A 95 11.51 -37.25 -13.76
N SER A 96 10.48 -36.58 -13.22
CA SER A 96 10.22 -35.14 -13.39
C SER A 96 11.21 -34.22 -12.66
N GLY A 97 12.07 -34.77 -11.81
CA GLY A 97 13.02 -34.00 -11.00
C GLY A 97 12.45 -33.51 -9.67
N MET A 98 11.18 -33.78 -9.38
CA MET A 98 10.51 -33.40 -8.12
C MET A 98 11.05 -34.15 -6.89
N ILE A 99 11.48 -35.40 -7.07
CA ILE A 99 12.09 -36.21 -6.01
C ILE A 99 13.59 -36.21 -6.25
N ARG A 100 14.31 -35.43 -5.43
CA ARG A 100 15.77 -35.31 -5.54
C ARG A 100 16.42 -36.68 -5.35
N GLY A 101 17.09 -37.17 -6.39
CA GLY A 101 17.72 -38.49 -6.38
C GLY A 101 17.14 -39.48 -7.38
N ILE A 102 15.98 -39.17 -7.98
CA ILE A 102 15.39 -39.95 -9.07
C ILE A 102 15.45 -39.14 -10.38
N GLY A 103 16.34 -39.56 -11.28
CA GLY A 103 16.34 -39.08 -12.67
C GLY A 103 15.57 -40.01 -13.61
N PRO A 104 15.33 -39.63 -14.87
CA PRO A 104 14.55 -40.43 -15.83
C PRO A 104 15.03 -41.89 -15.97
N VAL A 105 16.34 -42.11 -15.89
CA VAL A 105 16.94 -43.46 -15.95
C VAL A 105 16.54 -44.31 -14.73
N TYR A 106 16.56 -43.73 -13.53
CA TYR A 106 16.19 -44.45 -12.30
C TYR A 106 14.68 -44.60 -12.18
N ALA A 107 13.90 -43.61 -12.63
CA ALA A 107 12.45 -43.72 -12.73
C ALA A 107 12.03 -44.93 -13.57
N LYS A 108 12.63 -45.08 -14.76
CA LYS A 108 12.38 -46.23 -15.64
C LYS A 108 12.76 -47.57 -14.98
N ARG A 109 13.87 -47.62 -14.24
CA ARG A 109 14.31 -48.82 -13.53
C ARG A 109 13.40 -49.17 -12.35
N LEU A 110 12.98 -48.16 -11.58
CA LEU A 110 12.06 -48.30 -10.46
C LEU A 110 10.70 -48.81 -10.92
N VAL A 111 10.13 -48.23 -11.98
CA VAL A 111 8.85 -48.69 -12.55
C VAL A 111 8.97 -50.07 -13.18
N LYS A 112 10.10 -50.39 -13.84
CA LYS A 112 10.35 -51.74 -14.38
C LYS A 112 10.42 -52.82 -13.29
N LYS A 113 10.98 -52.49 -12.12
CA LYS A 113 11.17 -53.42 -11.00
C LYS A 113 9.92 -53.55 -10.13
N PHE A 114 9.27 -52.43 -9.79
CA PHE A 114 8.22 -52.36 -8.78
C PHE A 114 6.82 -52.03 -9.34
N GLY A 115 6.72 -51.75 -10.64
CA GLY A 115 5.42 -51.57 -11.29
C GLY A 115 4.64 -50.38 -10.73
N LYS A 116 3.35 -50.60 -10.46
CA LYS A 116 2.42 -49.56 -9.97
C LYS A 116 2.59 -49.26 -8.48
N ASP A 117 3.18 -50.19 -7.73
CA ASP A 117 3.27 -50.13 -6.27
C ASP A 117 4.56 -49.44 -5.81
N VAL A 118 5.28 -48.79 -6.73
CA VAL A 118 6.56 -48.12 -6.45
C VAL A 118 6.43 -47.01 -5.41
N PHE A 119 5.28 -46.33 -5.35
CA PHE A 119 5.03 -45.29 -4.35
C PHE A 119 4.85 -45.89 -2.96
N ASP A 120 4.04 -46.94 -2.84
CA ASP A 120 3.79 -47.66 -1.59
C ASP A 120 5.09 -48.30 -1.07
N LEU A 121 5.97 -48.73 -1.97
CA LEU A 121 7.27 -49.32 -1.61
C LEU A 121 8.28 -48.26 -1.13
N ILE A 122 8.33 -47.08 -1.74
CA ILE A 122 9.16 -45.96 -1.24
C ILE A 122 8.74 -45.59 0.20
N GLU A 123 7.45 -45.75 0.53
CA GLU A 123 6.87 -45.39 1.81
C GLU A 123 6.99 -46.50 2.87
N ALA A 124 6.54 -47.70 2.57
CA ALA A 124 6.45 -48.80 3.54
C ALA A 124 7.76 -49.61 3.64
N GLU A 125 8.53 -49.70 2.55
CA GLU A 125 9.68 -50.59 2.43
C GLU A 125 10.89 -49.90 1.73
N PRO A 126 11.36 -48.73 2.20
CA PRO A 126 12.39 -47.93 1.52
C PRO A 126 13.73 -48.67 1.33
N GLU A 127 14.02 -49.67 2.17
CA GLU A 127 15.18 -50.55 2.05
C GLU A 127 15.24 -51.29 0.71
N ARG A 128 14.07 -51.62 0.13
CA ARG A 128 13.96 -52.32 -1.15
C ARG A 128 14.32 -51.48 -2.35
N LEU A 129 14.42 -50.15 -2.21
CA LEU A 129 14.96 -49.28 -3.26
C LEU A 129 16.37 -49.70 -3.68
N ARG A 130 17.13 -50.37 -2.79
CA ARG A 130 18.46 -50.92 -3.05
C ARG A 130 18.47 -52.14 -3.98
N GLU A 131 17.32 -52.78 -4.19
CA GLU A 131 17.18 -53.88 -5.16
C GLU A 131 17.25 -53.41 -6.62
N VAL A 132 17.20 -52.09 -6.84
CA VAL A 132 17.32 -51.47 -8.16
C VAL A 132 18.76 -51.13 -8.45
N GLU A 133 19.27 -51.68 -9.54
CA GLU A 133 20.64 -51.50 -9.99
C GLU A 133 21.02 -50.01 -10.11
N GLY A 134 22.03 -49.58 -9.34
CA GLY A 134 22.52 -48.19 -9.29
C GLY A 134 21.91 -47.29 -8.21
N ILE A 135 21.01 -47.80 -7.37
CA ILE A 135 20.52 -47.11 -6.16
C ILE A 135 21.24 -47.67 -4.93
N GLY A 136 22.30 -46.99 -4.49
CA GLY A 136 23.01 -47.31 -3.24
C GLY A 136 22.38 -46.65 -2.00
N PRO A 137 22.87 -46.95 -0.77
CA PRO A 137 22.28 -46.51 0.49
C PRO A 137 22.08 -44.98 0.57
N LYS A 138 23.13 -44.20 0.27
CA LYS A 138 23.05 -42.72 0.26
C LYS A 138 21.98 -42.16 -0.69
N ARG A 139 21.68 -42.85 -1.80
CA ARG A 139 20.68 -42.41 -2.77
C ARG A 139 19.28 -42.84 -2.34
N ALA A 140 19.14 -44.03 -1.75
CA ALA A 140 17.89 -44.47 -1.13
C ALA A 140 17.46 -43.48 -0.04
N ASP A 141 18.35 -43.12 0.89
CA ASP A 141 18.05 -42.16 1.97
C ASP A 141 17.61 -40.79 1.42
N LYS A 142 18.27 -40.32 0.36
CA LYS A 142 17.94 -39.05 -0.31
C LYS A 142 16.56 -39.12 -0.99
N ILE A 143 16.22 -40.25 -1.60
CA ILE A 143 14.91 -40.47 -2.22
C ILE A 143 13.82 -40.50 -1.14
N THR A 144 14.04 -41.23 -0.06
CA THR A 144 13.08 -41.36 1.06
C THR A 144 12.84 -40.00 1.74
N SER A 145 13.89 -39.24 2.03
CA SER A 145 13.77 -37.90 2.60
C SER A 145 13.03 -36.94 1.65
N ALA A 146 13.40 -36.91 0.36
CA ALA A 146 12.72 -36.06 -0.62
C ALA A 146 11.24 -36.46 -0.85
N TRP A 147 10.91 -37.75 -0.69
CA TRP A 147 9.54 -38.26 -0.75
C TRP A 147 8.73 -37.83 0.47
N ALA A 148 9.30 -37.92 1.67
CA ALA A 148 8.67 -37.47 2.91
C ALA A 148 8.34 -35.97 2.86
N ASP A 149 9.28 -35.13 2.43
CA ASP A 149 9.06 -33.68 2.29
C ASP A 149 7.92 -33.38 1.30
N GLN A 150 7.90 -34.08 0.16
CA GLN A 150 6.85 -33.96 -0.86
C GLN A 150 5.47 -34.39 -0.35
N LYS A 151 5.41 -35.46 0.46
CA LYS A 151 4.17 -35.96 1.04
C LYS A 151 3.57 -34.95 2.01
N VAL A 152 4.38 -34.39 2.91
CA VAL A 152 3.93 -33.39 3.89
C VAL A 152 3.36 -32.16 3.18
N ILE A 153 4.05 -31.65 2.15
CA ILE A 153 3.55 -30.54 1.33
C ILE A 153 2.20 -30.89 0.70
N ARG A 154 2.07 -32.08 0.11
CA ARG A 154 0.83 -32.51 -0.54
C ARG A 154 -0.33 -32.65 0.45
N GLU A 155 -0.10 -33.24 1.62
CA GLU A 155 -1.13 -33.38 2.67
C GLU A 155 -1.62 -32.02 3.16
N ILE A 156 -0.71 -31.08 3.42
CA ILE A 156 -1.06 -29.71 3.80
C ILE A 156 -1.89 -29.05 2.69
N MET A 157 -1.47 -29.20 1.43
CA MET A 157 -2.20 -28.64 0.29
C MET A 157 -3.60 -29.24 0.11
N VAL A 158 -3.75 -30.56 0.30
CA VAL A 158 -5.05 -31.25 0.25
C VAL A 158 -5.94 -30.73 1.37
N PHE A 159 -5.44 -30.68 2.60
CA PHE A 159 -6.17 -30.14 3.75
C PHE A 159 -6.65 -28.70 3.51
N LEU A 160 -5.78 -27.84 2.99
CA LEU A 160 -6.10 -26.45 2.65
C LEU A 160 -7.22 -26.37 1.60
N HIS A 161 -7.17 -27.21 0.57
CA HIS A 161 -8.18 -27.24 -0.47
C HIS A 161 -9.52 -27.83 -0.01
N GLU A 162 -9.52 -28.84 0.84
CA GLU A 162 -10.74 -29.38 1.46
C GLU A 162 -11.49 -28.29 2.24
N HIS A 163 -10.76 -27.41 2.92
CA HIS A 163 -11.31 -26.24 3.60
C HIS A 163 -11.51 -25.02 2.67
N SER A 164 -11.47 -25.26 1.35
CA SER A 164 -11.71 -24.27 0.28
C SER A 164 -10.77 -23.06 0.29
N VAL A 165 -9.55 -23.26 0.75
CA VAL A 165 -8.47 -22.31 0.52
C VAL A 165 -8.05 -22.41 -0.95
N GLY A 166 -8.12 -21.30 -1.67
CA GLY A 166 -7.65 -21.23 -3.06
C GLY A 166 -6.13 -21.43 -3.14
N THR A 167 -5.63 -21.98 -4.25
CA THR A 167 -4.23 -22.40 -4.41
C THR A 167 -3.22 -21.30 -4.08
N ALA A 168 -3.45 -20.07 -4.53
CA ALA A 168 -2.57 -18.94 -4.25
C ALA A 168 -2.48 -18.59 -2.75
N ARG A 169 -3.56 -18.80 -1.98
CA ARG A 169 -3.57 -18.59 -0.53
C ARG A 169 -2.90 -19.76 0.19
N ALA A 170 -3.14 -20.98 -0.27
CA ALA A 170 -2.56 -22.17 0.30
C ALA A 170 -1.02 -22.17 0.22
N VAL A 171 -0.47 -21.71 -0.91
CA VAL A 171 0.99 -21.51 -1.07
C VAL A 171 1.52 -20.49 -0.06
N ARG A 172 0.81 -19.39 0.19
CA ARG A 172 1.22 -18.39 1.21
C ARG A 172 1.19 -18.95 2.63
N ILE A 173 0.14 -19.70 2.98
CA ILE A 173 0.03 -20.36 4.28
C ILE A 173 1.20 -21.33 4.49
N PHE A 174 1.49 -22.15 3.49
CA PHE A 174 2.63 -23.07 3.55
C PHE A 174 3.97 -22.31 3.63
N LYS A 175 4.14 -21.19 2.92
CA LYS A 175 5.37 -20.39 3.01
C LYS A 175 5.58 -19.80 4.41
N THR A 176 4.50 -19.41 5.09
CA THR A 176 4.57 -18.80 6.43
C THR A 176 4.77 -19.83 7.54
N TYR A 177 4.02 -20.93 7.52
CA TYR A 177 4.00 -21.89 8.64
C TYR A 177 4.65 -23.24 8.32
N GLY A 178 5.03 -23.49 7.07
CA GLY A 178 5.62 -24.77 6.66
C GLY A 178 4.75 -25.95 7.04
N THR A 179 5.33 -26.90 7.78
CA THR A 179 4.66 -28.11 8.26
C THR A 179 3.57 -27.84 9.29
N ASP A 180 3.62 -26.70 9.97
CA ASP A 180 2.73 -26.37 11.08
C ASP A 180 1.41 -25.73 10.59
N ALA A 181 1.28 -25.51 9.28
CA ALA A 181 0.11 -24.89 8.65
C ALA A 181 -1.22 -25.56 9.07
N VAL A 182 -1.27 -26.90 9.11
CA VAL A 182 -2.47 -27.64 9.49
C VAL A 182 -2.77 -27.47 10.98
N GLN A 183 -1.75 -27.52 11.83
CA GLN A 183 -1.90 -27.36 13.28
C GLN A 183 -2.41 -25.95 13.61
N VAL A 184 -1.73 -24.92 13.11
CA VAL A 184 -2.10 -23.50 13.31
C VAL A 184 -3.55 -23.26 12.87
N MET A 185 -3.94 -23.80 11.72
CA MET A 185 -5.31 -23.65 11.22
C MET A 185 -6.35 -24.38 12.05
N SER A 186 -6.00 -25.55 12.60
CA SER A 186 -6.91 -26.35 13.41
C SER A 186 -7.09 -25.75 14.81
N GLU A 187 -6.02 -25.19 15.39
CA GLU A 187 -6.05 -24.58 16.73
C GLU A 187 -6.63 -23.17 16.71
N ASN A 188 -6.18 -22.31 15.78
CA ASN A 188 -6.64 -20.94 15.65
C ASN A 188 -6.55 -20.43 14.20
N PRO A 189 -7.58 -20.69 13.37
CA PRO A 189 -7.58 -20.25 11.97
C PRO A 189 -7.59 -18.72 11.81
N TYR A 190 -7.90 -17.96 12.86
CA TYR A 190 -7.85 -16.49 12.83
C TYR A 190 -6.41 -15.94 12.90
N GLN A 191 -5.41 -16.76 13.27
CA GLN A 191 -3.99 -16.39 13.14
C GLN A 191 -3.61 -16.12 11.68
N LEU A 192 -4.23 -16.83 10.72
CA LEU A 192 -4.02 -16.59 9.30
C LEU A 192 -4.30 -15.13 8.91
N ALA A 193 -5.28 -14.50 9.56
CA ALA A 193 -5.65 -13.11 9.28
C ALA A 193 -4.65 -12.08 9.84
N ARG A 194 -3.82 -12.50 10.80
CA ARG A 194 -2.78 -11.67 11.43
C ARG A 194 -1.46 -11.82 10.68
N ASP A 195 -1.07 -13.07 10.37
CA ASP A 195 0.30 -13.36 9.93
C ASP A 195 0.45 -13.38 8.41
N ILE A 196 -0.66 -13.53 7.65
CA ILE A 196 -0.61 -13.72 6.20
C ILE A 196 -1.27 -12.57 5.46
N ARG A 197 -0.44 -11.76 4.79
CA ARG A 197 -0.88 -10.68 3.91
C ARG A 197 -1.81 -11.22 2.81
N GLY A 198 -3.03 -10.68 2.77
CA GLY A 198 -4.05 -11.03 1.78
C GLY A 198 -5.08 -12.08 2.24
N ILE A 199 -4.90 -12.66 3.44
CA ILE A 199 -5.97 -13.38 4.15
C ILE A 199 -6.55 -12.41 5.18
N GLY A 200 -7.78 -11.95 4.97
CA GLY A 200 -8.47 -11.10 5.94
C GLY A 200 -9.35 -11.92 6.88
N PHE A 201 -9.85 -11.29 7.96
CA PHE A 201 -10.75 -11.92 8.92
C PHE A 201 -11.91 -12.67 8.26
N ARG A 202 -12.58 -12.08 7.26
CA ARG A 202 -13.69 -12.75 6.55
C ARG A 202 -13.27 -14.07 5.88
N THR A 203 -12.05 -14.14 5.36
CA THR A 203 -11.53 -15.38 4.78
C THR A 203 -11.21 -16.39 5.86
N ALA A 204 -10.58 -15.95 6.96
CA ALA A 204 -10.33 -16.81 8.11
C ALA A 204 -11.64 -17.32 8.75
N ASP A 205 -12.68 -16.49 8.83
CA ASP A 205 -14.01 -16.83 9.35
C ASP A 205 -14.69 -17.90 8.49
N MET A 206 -14.60 -17.79 7.15
CA MET A 206 -15.08 -18.82 6.23
C MET A 206 -14.33 -20.16 6.38
N ILE A 207 -13.04 -20.12 6.73
CA ILE A 207 -12.24 -21.33 6.96
C ILE A 207 -12.60 -21.93 8.33
N ALA A 208 -12.71 -21.09 9.36
CA ALA A 208 -13.12 -21.46 10.71
C ALA A 208 -14.49 -22.16 10.74
N GLU A 209 -15.47 -21.62 10.00
CA GLU A 209 -16.80 -22.22 9.87
C GLU A 209 -16.73 -23.64 9.29
N LYS A 210 -15.86 -23.88 8.30
CA LYS A 210 -15.65 -25.20 7.70
C LYS A 210 -14.91 -26.18 8.61
N LEU A 211 -14.06 -25.67 9.49
CA LEU A 211 -13.40 -26.44 10.55
C LEU A 211 -14.35 -26.74 11.72
N GLY A 212 -15.61 -26.29 11.66
CA GLY A 212 -16.62 -26.55 12.70
C GLY A 212 -16.56 -25.59 13.89
N ILE A 213 -15.88 -24.44 13.76
CA ILE A 213 -15.87 -23.42 14.81
C ILE A 213 -17.23 -22.72 14.83
N GLU A 214 -17.93 -22.82 15.96
CA GLU A 214 -19.23 -22.18 16.15
C GLU A 214 -19.15 -20.65 16.08
N LYS A 215 -20.23 -20.01 15.61
CA LYS A 215 -20.35 -18.55 15.56
C LYS A 215 -20.12 -17.88 16.92
N THR A 216 -20.53 -18.54 18.00
CA THR A 216 -20.43 -18.09 19.39
C THR A 216 -19.11 -18.43 20.05
N ALA A 217 -18.21 -19.15 19.38
CA ALA A 217 -16.93 -19.55 19.93
C ALA A 217 -16.08 -18.32 20.30
N MET A 218 -15.55 -18.29 21.53
CA MET A 218 -14.85 -17.11 22.05
C MET A 218 -13.63 -16.73 21.20
N ILE A 219 -12.94 -17.71 20.61
CA ILE A 219 -11.81 -17.48 19.70
C ILE A 219 -12.20 -16.65 18.46
N ARG A 220 -13.41 -16.86 17.93
CA ARG A 220 -13.99 -16.10 16.83
C ARG A 220 -14.39 -14.70 17.27
N VAL A 221 -15.11 -14.60 18.39
CA VAL A 221 -15.64 -13.33 18.90
C VAL A 221 -14.50 -12.37 19.22
N ARG A 222 -13.46 -12.86 19.91
CA ARG A 222 -12.23 -12.11 20.22
C ARG A 222 -11.52 -11.63 18.98
N SER A 223 -11.28 -12.52 18.01
CA SER A 223 -10.65 -12.18 16.74
C SER A 223 -11.46 -11.16 15.93
N GLY A 224 -12.79 -11.22 16.02
CA GLY A 224 -13.69 -10.25 15.40
C GLY A 224 -13.63 -8.87 16.02
N ILE A 225 -13.42 -8.76 17.33
CA ILE A 225 -13.20 -7.46 18.00
C ILE A 225 -11.89 -6.83 17.51
N SER A 226 -10.79 -7.59 17.47
CA SER A 226 -9.53 -7.08 16.93
C SER A 226 -9.68 -6.65 15.48
N TYR A 227 -10.44 -7.39 14.66
CA TYR A 227 -10.73 -7.02 13.28
C TYR A 227 -11.60 -5.77 13.16
N ALA A 228 -12.64 -5.62 13.99
CA ALA A 228 -13.49 -4.43 14.01
C ALA A 228 -12.68 -3.17 14.37
N LEU A 229 -11.75 -3.28 15.32
CA LEU A 229 -10.78 -2.23 15.65
C LEU A 229 -9.81 -1.98 14.48
N ALA A 230 -9.28 -3.02 13.83
CA ALA A 230 -8.41 -2.87 12.67
C ALA A 230 -9.12 -2.22 11.47
N GLU A 231 -10.41 -2.50 11.25
CA GLU A 231 -11.22 -1.82 10.24
C GLU A 231 -11.43 -0.34 10.59
N ALA A 232 -11.58 -0.02 11.88
CA ALA A 232 -11.61 1.36 12.36
C ALA A 232 -10.27 2.09 12.13
N MET A 233 -9.14 1.40 12.30
CA MET A 233 -7.82 1.95 11.95
C MET A 233 -7.69 2.27 10.47
N GLY A 234 -8.29 1.46 9.59
CA GLY A 234 -8.37 1.77 8.15
C GLY A 234 -9.11 3.07 7.85
N ASN A 235 -9.90 3.59 8.80
CA ASN A 235 -10.54 4.90 8.75
C ASN A 235 -9.78 5.99 9.52
N GLY A 236 -8.61 5.67 10.07
CA GLY A 236 -7.72 6.59 10.79
C GLY A 236 -7.91 6.62 12.31
N HIS A 237 -8.74 5.76 12.90
CA HIS A 237 -8.93 5.73 14.35
C HIS A 237 -7.83 4.94 15.07
N CYS A 238 -7.39 5.39 16.25
CA CYS A 238 -6.51 4.62 17.14
C CYS A 238 -7.29 3.70 18.09
N GLY A 239 -8.53 4.08 18.40
CA GLY A 239 -9.49 3.27 19.15
C GLY A 239 -10.92 3.62 18.76
N LEU A 240 -11.91 2.98 19.38
CA LEU A 240 -13.32 3.30 19.18
C LEU A 240 -14.06 3.44 20.51
N PRO A 241 -15.05 4.33 20.61
CA PRO A 241 -15.99 4.32 21.73
C PRO A 241 -16.63 2.95 21.89
N ARG A 242 -16.77 2.47 23.13
CA ARG A 242 -17.46 1.18 23.40
C ARG A 242 -18.85 1.15 22.74
N LYS A 243 -19.57 2.29 22.76
CA LYS A 243 -20.88 2.47 22.14
C LYS A 243 -20.90 2.34 20.60
N GLU A 244 -19.76 2.51 19.93
CA GLU A 244 -19.62 2.33 18.48
C GLU A 244 -19.04 0.94 18.14
N LEU A 245 -18.07 0.46 18.94
CA LEU A 245 -17.43 -0.83 18.74
C LEU A 245 -18.41 -2.01 18.92
N ILE A 246 -19.24 -1.98 19.95
CA ILE A 246 -20.15 -3.09 20.26
C ILE A 246 -21.17 -3.32 19.12
N PRO A 247 -21.92 -2.30 18.63
CA PRO A 247 -22.82 -2.50 17.50
C PRO A 247 -22.11 -2.94 16.21
N LEU A 248 -20.89 -2.44 15.96
CA LEU A 248 -20.08 -2.85 14.82
C LEU A 248 -19.73 -4.34 14.91
N ALA A 249 -19.28 -4.79 16.08
CA ALA A 249 -18.93 -6.18 16.34
C ALA A 249 -20.15 -7.10 16.29
N ILE A 250 -21.30 -6.70 16.84
CA ILE A 250 -22.57 -7.45 16.73
C ILE A 250 -22.95 -7.64 15.25
N LYS A 251 -22.89 -6.57 14.46
CA LYS A 251 -23.23 -6.63 13.02
C LYS A 251 -22.25 -7.49 12.23
N LEU A 252 -20.97 -7.45 12.58
CA LEU A 252 -19.91 -8.22 11.93
C LEU A 252 -20.01 -9.70 12.26
N LEU A 253 -20.21 -10.03 13.54
CA LEU A 253 -20.10 -11.37 14.07
C LEU A 253 -21.42 -12.12 14.15
N ASP A 254 -22.56 -11.41 14.15
CA ASP A 254 -23.89 -12.01 14.28
C ASP A 254 -24.01 -12.83 15.58
N VAL A 255 -23.62 -12.22 16.71
CA VAL A 255 -23.64 -12.83 18.06
C VAL A 255 -24.30 -11.92 19.09
N PRO A 256 -24.80 -12.47 20.21
CA PRO A 256 -25.39 -11.68 21.30
C PRO A 256 -24.40 -10.70 21.93
N ASP A 257 -24.93 -9.56 22.36
CA ASP A 257 -24.22 -8.47 23.03
C ASP A 257 -23.35 -8.93 24.22
N GLY A 258 -23.89 -9.81 25.08
CA GLY A 258 -23.18 -10.32 26.26
C GLY A 258 -21.88 -11.07 25.95
N LEU A 259 -21.78 -11.71 24.78
CA LEU A 259 -20.52 -12.35 24.34
C LEU A 259 -19.48 -11.31 23.92
N ILE A 260 -19.90 -10.21 23.28
CA ILE A 260 -19.00 -9.12 22.89
C ILE A 260 -18.40 -8.45 24.12
N HIS A 261 -19.22 -8.16 25.13
CA HIS A 261 -18.74 -7.61 26.40
C HIS A 261 -17.72 -8.52 27.06
N THR A 262 -18.05 -9.80 27.22
CA THR A 262 -17.14 -10.80 27.79
C THR A 262 -15.82 -10.89 27.01
N ALA A 263 -15.90 -10.89 25.67
CA ALA A 263 -14.73 -10.96 24.82
C ALA A 263 -13.85 -9.71 24.90
N ILE A 264 -14.43 -8.50 25.03
CA ILE A 264 -13.66 -7.26 25.28
C ILE A 264 -12.91 -7.36 26.61
N GLU A 265 -13.56 -7.82 27.69
CA GLU A 265 -12.90 -7.96 28.99
C GLU A 265 -11.77 -9.00 28.96
N PHE A 266 -11.92 -10.11 28.21
CA PHE A 266 -10.82 -11.05 27.99
C PHE A 266 -9.66 -10.44 27.20
N GLU A 267 -9.92 -9.68 26.13
CA GLU A 267 -8.88 -9.00 25.37
C GLU A 267 -8.15 -7.93 26.22
N ILE A 268 -8.86 -7.27 27.14
CA ILE A 268 -8.25 -6.33 28.10
C ILE A 268 -7.35 -7.09 29.08
N SER A 269 -7.84 -8.18 29.65
CA SER A 269 -7.07 -9.02 30.58
C SER A 269 -5.82 -9.60 29.93
N ASP A 270 -5.89 -9.97 28.65
CA ASP A 270 -4.76 -10.51 27.89
C ASP A 270 -3.84 -9.41 27.35
N GLY A 271 -4.17 -8.12 27.56
CA GLY A 271 -3.37 -6.97 27.16
C GLY A 271 -3.34 -6.69 25.66
N THR A 272 -4.16 -7.36 24.85
CA THR A 272 -4.25 -7.14 23.39
C THR A 272 -4.97 -5.83 23.05
N VAL A 273 -5.94 -5.44 23.88
CA VAL A 273 -6.63 -4.14 23.81
C VAL A 273 -6.53 -3.42 25.16
N THR A 274 -6.61 -2.09 25.12
CA THR A 274 -6.61 -1.24 26.30
C THR A 274 -7.91 -0.45 26.35
N ALA A 275 -8.60 -0.46 27.49
CA ALA A 275 -9.76 0.40 27.72
C ALA A 275 -9.34 1.67 28.46
N ASP A 276 -9.77 2.81 27.94
CA ASP A 276 -9.52 4.12 28.53
C ASP A 276 -10.61 5.11 28.07
N THR A 277 -10.49 6.38 28.40
CA THR A 277 -11.40 7.46 27.99
C THR A 277 -10.71 8.45 27.06
N VAL A 278 -11.47 9.00 26.11
CA VAL A 278 -11.09 10.17 25.31
C VAL A 278 -12.17 11.21 25.51
N SER A 279 -11.81 12.35 26.10
CA SER A 279 -12.74 13.42 26.46
C SER A 279 -13.96 12.86 27.22
N ASP A 280 -13.71 12.11 28.30
CA ASP A 280 -14.69 11.39 29.13
C ASP A 280 -15.51 10.30 28.43
N THR A 281 -15.23 9.98 27.17
CA THR A 281 -15.93 8.92 26.42
C THR A 281 -15.18 7.59 26.55
N PRO A 282 -15.80 6.53 27.12
CA PRO A 282 -15.16 5.22 27.22
C PRO A 282 -14.86 4.62 25.84
N CYS A 283 -13.59 4.39 25.58
CA CYS A 283 -13.03 3.87 24.34
C CYS A 283 -12.24 2.57 24.58
N VAL A 284 -12.08 1.79 23.52
CA VAL A 284 -11.21 0.61 23.48
C VAL A 284 -10.23 0.80 22.34
N PHE A 285 -8.95 0.61 22.64
CA PHE A 285 -7.82 0.79 21.74
C PHE A 285 -7.11 -0.54 21.52
N LEU A 286 -6.47 -0.71 20.37
CA LEU A 286 -5.41 -1.72 20.28
C LEU A 286 -4.24 -1.26 21.16
N SER A 287 -3.76 -2.13 22.05
CA SER A 287 -2.73 -1.76 23.02
C SER A 287 -1.45 -1.23 22.36
N GLY A 288 -1.08 -1.78 21.19
CA GLY A 288 0.07 -1.30 20.43
C GLY A 288 -0.04 0.17 20.01
N LEU A 289 -1.23 0.63 19.58
CA LEU A 289 -1.45 2.04 19.22
C LEU A 289 -1.56 2.93 20.45
N TYR A 290 -2.24 2.47 21.50
CA TYR A 290 -2.35 3.21 22.75
C TYR A 290 -0.96 3.48 23.36
N HIS A 291 -0.09 2.47 23.41
CA HIS A 291 1.29 2.63 23.86
C HIS A 291 2.14 3.46 22.89
N ALA A 292 1.87 3.42 21.59
CA ALA A 292 2.54 4.29 20.63
C ALA A 292 2.19 5.76 20.84
N GLU A 293 0.93 6.12 21.07
CA GLU A 293 0.51 7.50 21.41
C GLU A 293 1.19 7.96 22.71
N LYS A 294 1.16 7.13 23.75
CA LYS A 294 1.83 7.41 25.02
C LYS A 294 3.34 7.58 24.85
N GLY A 295 3.96 6.76 24.00
CA GLY A 295 5.39 6.82 23.68
C GLY A 295 5.79 8.11 22.96
N ILE A 296 4.99 8.56 21.99
CA ILE A 296 5.21 9.83 21.26
C ILE A 296 5.19 10.99 22.26
N ALA A 297 4.15 11.06 23.09
CA ALA A 297 4.00 12.11 24.07
C ALA A 297 5.14 12.10 25.10
N GLY A 298 5.50 10.91 25.61
CA GLY A 298 6.62 10.74 26.54
C GLY A 298 7.95 11.23 25.95
N ARG A 299 8.23 10.92 24.67
CA ARG A 299 9.44 11.37 23.99
C ARG A 299 9.50 12.88 23.79
N PHE A 300 8.40 13.53 23.40
CA PHE A 300 8.38 14.99 23.32
C PHE A 300 8.60 15.65 24.69
N ARG A 301 7.94 15.13 25.73
CA ARG A 301 8.10 15.61 27.10
C ARG A 301 9.53 15.44 27.62
N ALA A 302 10.23 14.37 27.24
CA ALA A 302 11.63 14.16 27.59
C ALA A 302 12.59 15.10 26.82
N LEU A 303 12.32 15.36 25.53
CA LEU A 303 13.18 16.20 24.71
C LEU A 303 13.06 17.68 25.05
N MET A 304 11.85 18.20 25.23
CA MET A 304 11.56 19.63 25.43
C MET A 304 12.38 20.34 26.52
N PRO A 305 12.57 19.80 27.73
CA PRO A 305 13.31 20.49 28.80
C PRO A 305 14.84 20.42 28.62
N GLY A 306 15.35 19.63 27.68
CA GLY A 306 16.79 19.46 27.49
C GLY A 306 17.48 20.68 26.85
N SER A 307 18.80 20.76 27.00
CA SER A 307 19.60 21.80 26.35
C SER A 307 19.61 21.65 24.83
N LEU A 308 19.69 22.78 24.12
CA LEU A 308 19.85 22.79 22.66
C LEU A 308 21.21 22.20 22.25
N PRO A 309 21.28 21.49 21.11
CA PRO A 309 22.52 20.91 20.61
C PRO A 309 23.41 21.92 19.86
N TRP A 310 23.01 23.20 19.81
CA TRP A 310 23.80 24.29 19.25
C TRP A 310 24.09 25.38 20.29
N PRO A 311 25.17 26.16 20.12
CA PRO A 311 25.46 27.30 20.99
C PRO A 311 24.36 28.36 20.90
N LYS A 312 24.28 29.24 21.90
CA LYS A 312 23.35 30.37 21.88
C LYS A 312 23.57 31.22 20.62
N ILE A 313 22.54 31.33 19.78
CA ILE A 313 22.54 32.15 18.56
C ILE A 313 21.75 33.43 18.83
N ASP A 314 22.37 34.56 18.55
CA ASP A 314 21.72 35.87 18.60
C ASP A 314 20.82 36.06 17.37
N ALA A 315 19.51 35.95 17.56
CA ALA A 315 18.54 36.02 16.47
C ALA A 315 18.58 37.37 15.75
N ASP A 316 18.87 38.47 16.45
CA ASP A 316 18.91 39.82 15.85
C ASP A 316 20.11 40.01 14.92
N LYS A 317 21.14 39.15 15.04
CA LYS A 317 22.24 39.05 14.07
C LYS A 317 21.99 38.00 13.00
N ALA A 318 21.35 36.89 13.35
CA ALA A 318 21.10 35.79 12.44
C ALA A 318 20.07 36.15 11.34
N LEU A 319 19.05 36.92 11.70
CA LEU A 319 17.98 37.35 10.78
C LEU A 319 18.51 38.19 9.60
N PRO A 320 19.21 39.34 9.82
CA PRO A 320 19.77 40.10 8.70
C PRO A 320 20.80 39.30 7.88
N TRP A 321 21.55 38.41 8.53
CA TRP A 321 22.52 37.56 7.86
C TRP A 321 21.85 36.58 6.89
N VAL A 322 20.77 35.91 7.30
CA VAL A 322 20.07 34.95 6.45
C VAL A 322 19.28 35.64 5.34
N GLU A 323 18.70 36.81 5.60
CA GLU A 323 18.03 37.62 4.57
C GLU A 323 19.02 38.03 3.48
N LYS A 324 20.22 38.48 3.85
CA LYS A 324 21.28 38.82 2.89
C LYS A 324 21.76 37.58 2.10
N LYS A 325 21.88 36.43 2.76
CA LYS A 325 22.36 35.19 2.13
C LYS A 325 21.34 34.58 1.17
N THR A 326 20.06 34.64 1.53
CA THR A 326 18.96 34.10 0.71
C THR A 326 18.46 35.10 -0.33
N GLY A 327 18.73 36.40 -0.14
CA GLY A 327 18.19 37.47 -0.97
C GLY A 327 16.70 37.72 -0.76
N LEU A 328 16.14 37.27 0.36
CA LEU A 328 14.72 37.32 0.67
C LEU A 328 14.44 38.21 1.89
N THR A 329 13.33 38.92 1.86
CA THR A 329 12.79 39.64 3.01
C THR A 329 11.76 38.76 3.70
N LEU A 330 11.94 38.53 5.00
CA LEU A 330 11.08 37.64 5.77
C LEU A 330 9.84 38.36 6.30
N ALA A 331 8.71 37.66 6.35
CA ALA A 331 7.48 38.16 6.98
C ALA A 331 7.53 38.02 8.51
N ASP A 332 6.65 38.70 9.24
CA ASP A 332 6.64 38.71 10.71
C ASP A 332 6.50 37.29 11.30
N SER A 333 5.58 36.46 10.77
CA SER A 333 5.45 35.07 11.22
C SER A 333 6.67 34.20 10.90
N GLN A 334 7.42 34.51 9.84
CA GLN A 334 8.66 33.82 9.52
C GLN A 334 9.80 34.24 10.45
N VAL A 335 9.86 35.53 10.80
CA VAL A 335 10.80 36.05 11.80
C VAL A 335 10.54 35.39 13.16
N GLU A 336 9.28 35.28 13.57
CA GLU A 336 8.87 34.54 14.76
C GLU A 336 9.30 33.07 14.69
N ALA A 337 9.07 32.40 13.55
CA ALA A 337 9.48 31.01 13.35
C ALA A 337 11.00 30.80 13.53
N ILE A 338 11.85 31.68 12.97
CA ILE A 338 13.30 31.59 13.17
C ILE A 338 13.66 31.83 14.65
N ARG A 339 13.10 32.86 15.28
CA ARG A 339 13.39 33.16 16.70
C ARG A 339 13.03 31.98 17.59
N LEU A 340 11.87 31.37 17.37
CA LEU A 340 11.43 30.21 18.14
C LEU A 340 12.31 28.98 17.85
N ALA A 341 12.67 28.75 16.58
CA ALA A 341 13.53 27.62 16.18
C ALA A 341 14.92 27.66 16.80
N LEU A 342 15.50 28.86 16.96
CA LEU A 342 16.83 29.00 17.56
C LEU A 342 16.85 28.76 19.07
N CYS A 343 15.68 28.80 19.73
CA CYS A 343 15.53 28.73 21.18
C CYS A 343 14.75 27.51 21.68
N SER A 344 14.10 26.75 20.78
CA SER A 344 13.23 25.62 21.13
C SER A 344 13.81 24.31 20.63
N LYS A 345 13.86 23.30 21.52
CA LYS A 345 14.36 21.98 21.16
C LYS A 345 13.35 21.17 20.35
N VAL A 346 12.05 21.39 20.59
CA VAL A 346 10.98 20.84 19.78
C VAL A 346 10.07 21.98 19.36
N MET A 347 9.71 22.04 18.08
CA MET A 347 8.71 22.99 17.60
C MET A 347 7.98 22.48 16.35
N VAL A 348 6.84 23.12 16.08
CA VAL A 348 6.05 22.90 14.86
C VAL A 348 5.97 24.19 14.03
N ILE A 349 6.20 24.07 12.73
CA ILE A 349 5.87 25.10 11.74
C ILE A 349 4.71 24.60 10.90
N THR A 350 3.60 25.32 10.90
CA THR A 350 2.45 25.00 10.05
C THR A 350 2.00 26.16 9.20
N GLY A 351 1.35 25.88 8.08
CA GLY A 351 0.84 26.90 7.18
C GLY A 351 0.34 26.33 5.87
N GLY A 352 -0.48 27.10 5.17
CA GLY A 352 -1.09 26.70 3.89
C GLY A 352 -0.12 26.73 2.69
N PRO A 353 -0.61 26.59 1.46
CA PRO A 353 0.18 26.81 0.25
C PRO A 353 0.61 28.29 0.15
N GLY A 354 1.79 28.55 -0.42
CA GLY A 354 2.21 29.92 -0.76
C GLY A 354 2.66 30.80 0.41
N VAL A 355 2.69 30.29 1.65
CA VAL A 355 3.17 31.02 2.85
C VAL A 355 4.69 30.87 3.09
N GLY A 356 5.41 30.18 2.21
CA GLY A 356 6.86 30.06 2.27
C GLY A 356 7.41 29.07 3.31
N LYS A 357 6.70 27.98 3.63
CA LYS A 357 7.17 26.93 4.56
C LYS A 357 8.58 26.42 4.23
N THR A 358 8.81 26.00 3.00
CA THR A 358 10.12 25.44 2.60
C THR A 358 11.22 26.51 2.62
N THR A 359 10.88 27.76 2.29
CA THR A 359 11.79 28.91 2.39
C THR A 359 12.24 29.13 3.82
N ILE A 360 11.32 29.11 4.79
CA ILE A 360 11.68 29.34 6.19
C ILE A 360 12.49 28.19 6.77
N VAL A 361 12.17 26.94 6.40
CA VAL A 361 12.95 25.77 6.77
C VAL A 361 14.38 25.92 6.24
N ASN A 362 14.56 26.28 4.96
CA ASN A 362 15.89 26.52 4.40
C ASN A 362 16.65 27.62 5.16
N SER A 363 16.01 28.73 5.53
CA SER A 363 16.63 29.79 6.32
C SER A 363 17.11 29.29 7.70
N ILE A 364 16.29 28.53 8.42
CA ILE A 364 16.66 27.92 9.71
C ILE A 364 17.86 26.97 9.53
N LEU A 365 17.79 26.09 8.53
CA LEU A 365 18.86 25.14 8.24
C LEU A 365 20.18 25.83 7.87
N GLN A 366 20.14 26.91 7.10
CA GLN A 366 21.35 27.67 6.76
C GLN A 366 22.01 28.35 7.96
N ILE A 367 21.22 28.83 8.92
CA ILE A 367 21.73 29.42 10.16
C ILE A 367 22.41 28.33 11.01
N LEU A 368 21.77 27.17 11.16
CA LEU A 368 22.30 26.08 11.99
C LEU A 368 23.48 25.36 11.34
N ALA A 369 23.47 25.18 10.02
CA ALA A 369 24.61 24.65 9.27
C ALA A 369 25.86 25.54 9.43
N ALA A 370 25.70 26.85 9.54
CA ALA A 370 26.81 27.78 9.81
C ALA A 370 27.41 27.64 11.22
N LYS A 371 26.78 26.85 12.09
CA LYS A 371 27.26 26.47 13.43
C LYS A 371 27.72 25.02 13.52
N SER A 372 27.92 24.36 12.38
CA SER A 372 28.38 22.96 12.30
C SER A 372 27.42 21.96 12.98
N VAL A 373 26.12 22.29 13.00
CA VAL A 373 25.07 21.38 13.50
C VAL A 373 24.88 20.25 12.50
N THR A 374 24.79 19.01 12.98
CA THR A 374 24.51 17.83 12.15
C THR A 374 23.02 17.77 11.84
N LEU A 375 22.67 18.14 10.61
CA LEU A 375 21.28 18.26 10.15
C LEU A 375 20.83 16.97 9.46
N LEU A 376 19.66 16.47 9.86
CA LEU A 376 19.03 15.34 9.20
C LEU A 376 17.62 15.69 8.77
N LEU A 377 17.34 15.45 7.49
CA LEU A 377 16.11 15.87 6.83
C LEU A 377 15.32 14.64 6.37
N CYS A 378 14.04 14.59 6.73
CA CYS A 378 13.17 13.50 6.31
C CYS A 378 11.75 13.92 5.96
N ALA A 379 11.10 13.07 5.18
CA ALA A 379 9.69 13.19 4.81
C ALA A 379 9.04 11.79 4.69
N PRO A 380 7.72 11.66 4.76
CA PRO A 380 7.04 10.36 4.70
C PRO A 380 7.12 9.70 3.31
N THR A 381 7.29 10.48 2.24
CA THR A 381 7.33 9.96 0.85
C THR A 381 8.62 10.34 0.14
N GLY A 382 9.04 9.51 -0.84
CA GLY A 382 10.24 9.78 -1.66
C GLY A 382 10.16 11.11 -2.39
N ARG A 383 8.97 11.47 -2.86
CA ARG A 383 8.69 12.74 -3.54
C ARG A 383 8.86 13.96 -2.63
N ALA A 384 8.30 13.90 -1.44
CA ALA A 384 8.44 14.99 -0.47
C ALA A 384 9.92 15.16 -0.07
N ALA A 385 10.64 14.06 0.14
CA ALA A 385 12.07 14.09 0.42
C ALA A 385 12.88 14.69 -0.76
N LYS A 386 12.58 14.29 -1.99
CA LYS A 386 13.24 14.85 -3.19
C LYS A 386 13.02 16.36 -3.33
N ARG A 387 11.78 16.81 -3.14
CA ARG A 387 11.44 18.24 -3.19
C ARG A 387 12.14 19.04 -2.09
N MET A 388 12.19 18.48 -0.89
CA MET A 388 12.94 19.09 0.20
C MET A 388 14.41 19.23 -0.19
N LYS A 389 15.03 18.18 -0.74
CA LYS A 389 16.41 18.22 -1.24
C LYS A 389 16.62 19.29 -2.31
N GLU A 390 15.72 19.42 -3.27
CA GLU A 390 15.78 20.45 -4.32
C GLU A 390 15.68 21.87 -3.73
N ALA A 391 14.87 22.07 -2.69
CA ALA A 391 14.62 23.39 -2.12
C ALA A 391 15.65 23.82 -1.07
N THR A 392 16.23 22.89 -0.31
CA THR A 392 17.24 23.18 0.72
C THR A 392 18.67 22.97 0.22
N GLY A 393 18.86 22.21 -0.86
CA GLY A 393 20.17 21.77 -1.33
C GLY A 393 20.83 20.71 -0.44
N MET A 394 20.13 20.22 0.60
CA MET A 394 20.63 19.24 1.56
C MET A 394 20.06 17.85 1.28
N GLU A 395 20.79 16.79 1.63
CA GLU A 395 20.27 15.43 1.47
C GLU A 395 19.04 15.22 2.37
N ALA A 396 17.96 14.71 1.78
CA ALA A 396 16.74 14.36 2.49
C ALA A 396 16.32 12.93 2.13
N LYS A 397 15.88 12.16 3.12
CA LYS A 397 15.49 10.75 2.97
C LYS A 397 14.03 10.53 3.35
N THR A 398 13.44 9.44 2.88
CA THR A 398 12.16 9.00 3.46
C THR A 398 12.36 8.56 4.90
N ILE A 399 11.36 8.69 5.77
CA ILE A 399 11.43 8.18 7.16
C ILE A 399 11.84 6.69 7.20
N HIS A 400 11.30 5.86 6.30
CA HIS A 400 11.64 4.43 6.22
C HIS A 400 13.12 4.17 5.90
N ARG A 401 13.68 4.86 4.90
CA ARG A 401 15.12 4.79 4.57
C ARG A 401 15.98 5.33 5.70
N LEU A 402 15.53 6.38 6.37
CA LEU A 402 16.24 6.96 7.51
C LEU A 402 16.33 5.98 8.69
N LEU A 403 15.26 5.25 8.96
CA LEU A 403 15.19 4.27 10.04
C LEU A 403 15.79 2.90 9.70
N GLU A 404 16.30 2.73 8.47
CA GLU A 404 16.91 1.49 7.97
C GLU A 404 16.01 0.26 8.18
N ILE A 405 14.95 0.13 7.36
CA ILE A 405 14.03 -1.00 7.42
C ILE A 405 14.75 -2.34 7.20
N ASP A 406 14.44 -3.33 8.03
CA ASP A 406 14.89 -4.71 7.86
C ASP A 406 13.81 -5.52 7.11
N PRO A 407 14.09 -6.01 5.88
CA PRO A 407 13.13 -6.77 5.09
C PRO A 407 12.66 -8.08 5.74
N ASN A 408 13.46 -8.66 6.65
CA ASN A 408 13.16 -9.97 7.24
C ASN A 408 12.29 -9.87 8.50
N SER A 409 12.57 -8.89 9.36
CA SER A 409 11.82 -8.68 10.60
C SER A 409 10.67 -7.67 10.46
N PHE A 410 10.59 -6.96 9.32
CA PHE A 410 9.72 -5.79 9.13
C PHE A 410 9.91 -4.70 10.21
N GLY A 411 11.02 -4.74 10.95
CA GLY A 411 11.41 -3.77 11.97
C GLY A 411 12.35 -2.69 11.43
N PHE A 412 12.69 -1.73 12.30
CA PHE A 412 13.65 -0.66 12.01
C PHE A 412 14.96 -0.90 12.78
N LYS A 413 16.10 -0.76 12.09
CA LYS A 413 17.42 -0.91 12.73
C LYS A 413 17.80 0.30 13.58
N ARG A 414 17.30 1.50 13.23
CA ARG A 414 17.46 2.70 14.07
C ARG A 414 16.35 2.74 15.11
N ASN A 415 16.73 2.88 16.38
CA ASN A 415 15.84 2.81 17.54
C ASN A 415 16.55 3.44 18.77
N GLU A 416 16.05 3.16 19.97
CA GLU A 416 16.57 3.75 21.22
C GLU A 416 17.98 3.24 21.58
N GLU A 417 18.32 2.02 21.17
CA GLU A 417 19.64 1.41 21.36
C GLU A 417 20.63 1.80 20.25
N ASN A 418 20.11 2.10 19.06
CA ASN A 418 20.87 2.56 17.90
C ASN A 418 20.24 3.84 17.32
N PRO A 419 20.45 4.99 17.98
CA PRO A 419 19.79 6.24 17.61
C PRO A 419 20.30 6.81 16.28
N LEU A 420 19.57 7.80 15.78
CA LEU A 420 19.99 8.62 14.65
C LEU A 420 21.19 9.49 15.00
N GLU A 421 22.09 9.65 14.05
CA GLU A 421 23.28 10.49 14.18
C GLU A 421 22.95 11.91 13.70
N CYS A 422 22.29 12.70 14.54
CA CYS A 422 21.95 14.08 14.23
C CYS A 422 21.80 14.96 15.47
N ASP A 423 22.04 16.25 15.29
CA ASP A 423 21.74 17.31 16.25
C ASP A 423 20.35 17.92 16.02
N LEU A 424 19.91 18.01 14.77
CA LEU A 424 18.55 18.44 14.40
C LEU A 424 17.92 17.46 13.42
N LEU A 425 16.75 16.93 13.78
CA LEU A 425 15.87 16.21 12.87
C LEU A 425 14.77 17.15 12.34
N VAL A 426 14.66 17.26 11.02
CA VAL A 426 13.57 17.97 10.33
C VAL A 426 12.61 16.96 9.70
N ILE A 427 11.32 17.09 10.00
CA ILE A 427 10.25 16.24 9.49
C ILE A 427 9.29 17.11 8.70
N ASP A 428 9.29 17.02 7.37
CA ASP A 428 8.33 17.75 6.50
C ASP A 428 7.21 16.85 5.99
N GLU A 429 6.12 17.47 5.52
CA GLU A 429 4.87 16.81 5.17
C GLU A 429 4.35 15.91 6.31
N SER A 430 4.54 16.36 7.56
CA SER A 430 4.15 15.63 8.78
C SER A 430 2.64 15.35 8.88
N SER A 431 1.81 16.02 8.08
CA SER A 431 0.38 15.75 7.91
C SER A 431 0.11 14.31 7.45
N MET A 432 1.06 13.68 6.75
CA MET A 432 0.94 12.29 6.27
C MET A 432 1.48 11.24 7.25
N VAL A 433 2.13 11.64 8.35
CA VAL A 433 2.77 10.72 9.29
C VAL A 433 1.72 10.19 10.29
N ASP A 434 1.57 8.87 10.36
CA ASP A 434 0.68 8.21 11.32
C ASP A 434 1.36 7.95 12.67
N VAL A 435 0.58 7.48 13.65
CA VAL A 435 1.06 7.22 15.02
C VAL A 435 2.18 6.18 15.04
N SER A 436 2.06 5.09 14.28
CA SER A 436 3.06 4.03 14.27
C SER A 436 4.41 4.53 13.74
N LEU A 437 4.40 5.24 12.61
CA LEU A 437 5.62 5.76 11.99
C LEU A 437 6.24 6.88 12.83
N MET A 438 5.43 7.78 13.41
CA MET A 438 5.94 8.81 14.32
C MET A 438 6.60 8.20 15.55
N GLN A 439 5.98 7.18 16.17
CA GLN A 439 6.55 6.52 17.33
C GLN A 439 7.90 5.87 17.00
N SER A 440 7.99 5.14 15.88
CA SER A 440 9.27 4.55 15.44
C SER A 440 10.34 5.62 15.19
N LEU A 441 9.96 6.75 14.60
CA LEU A 441 10.88 7.85 14.34
C LEU A 441 11.40 8.49 15.64
N LEU A 442 10.51 8.84 16.56
CA LEU A 442 10.90 9.50 17.82
C LEU A 442 11.69 8.58 18.75
N ARG A 443 11.45 7.27 18.73
CA ARG A 443 12.29 6.29 19.43
C ARG A 443 13.74 6.30 18.95
N ALA A 444 13.97 6.65 17.69
CA ALA A 444 15.32 6.73 17.13
C ALA A 444 15.97 8.12 17.34
N VAL A 445 15.25 9.13 17.84
CA VAL A 445 15.81 10.46 18.09
C VAL A 445 16.67 10.42 19.37
N PRO A 446 17.95 10.82 19.31
CA PRO A 446 18.79 10.84 20.50
C PRO A 446 18.37 11.97 21.46
N ASP A 447 18.58 11.76 22.77
CA ASP A 447 18.10 12.69 23.81
C ASP A 447 18.67 14.11 23.72
N HIS A 448 19.84 14.31 23.09
CA HIS A 448 20.44 15.62 22.89
C HIS A 448 19.87 16.39 21.69
N ALA A 449 19.26 15.70 20.72
CA ALA A 449 18.83 16.30 19.46
C ALA A 449 17.58 17.17 19.61
N ALA A 450 17.43 18.11 18.68
CA ALA A 450 16.23 18.89 18.47
C ALA A 450 15.37 18.30 17.33
N VAL A 451 14.07 18.61 17.35
CA VAL A 451 13.09 18.16 16.36
C VAL A 451 12.28 19.33 15.84
N LEU A 452 12.34 19.54 14.52
CA LEU A 452 11.54 20.52 13.79
C LEU A 452 10.48 19.79 12.94
N ILE A 453 9.22 19.97 13.29
CA ILE A 453 8.08 19.38 12.57
C ILE A 453 7.48 20.42 11.64
N VAL A 454 7.30 20.07 10.38
CA VAL A 454 6.77 20.94 9.34
C VAL A 454 5.62 20.25 8.63
N GLY A 455 4.50 20.95 8.43
CA GLY A 455 3.35 20.37 7.76
C GLY A 455 2.18 21.33 7.59
N ASP A 456 1.22 20.94 6.76
CA ASP A 456 -0.02 21.69 6.57
C ASP A 456 -1.17 20.94 7.25
N ILE A 457 -1.68 21.49 8.35
CA ILE A 457 -2.81 20.92 9.10
C ILE A 457 -4.09 20.84 8.27
N ASP A 458 -4.21 21.68 7.23
CA ASP A 458 -5.42 21.78 6.41
C ASP A 458 -5.41 20.78 5.23
N GLN A 459 -4.28 20.07 5.01
CA GLN A 459 -4.21 18.95 4.06
C GLN A 459 -4.89 17.68 4.60
N LEU A 460 -5.02 16.68 3.72
CA LEU A 460 -5.45 15.34 4.13
C LEU A 460 -4.54 14.80 5.23
N PRO A 461 -5.12 14.20 6.29
CA PRO A 461 -4.36 13.51 7.32
C PRO A 461 -3.72 12.22 6.77
N SER A 462 -2.89 11.58 7.59
CA SER A 462 -2.28 10.28 7.31
C SER A 462 -3.31 9.23 6.92
N VAL A 463 -2.93 8.28 6.05
CA VAL A 463 -3.80 7.14 5.71
C VAL A 463 -3.90 6.16 6.88
N GLY A 464 -2.81 6.01 7.63
CA GLY A 464 -2.76 5.19 8.84
C GLY A 464 -3.50 5.79 10.04
N PRO A 465 -3.48 5.11 11.20
CA PRO A 465 -4.20 5.52 12.39
C PRO A 465 -3.62 6.79 13.02
N GLY A 466 -4.53 7.61 13.58
CA GLY A 466 -4.22 8.83 14.32
C GLY A 466 -4.01 10.05 13.43
N GLN A 467 -3.82 11.21 14.05
CA GLN A 467 -3.66 12.50 13.37
C GLN A 467 -2.58 13.34 14.05
N VAL A 468 -1.37 12.78 14.11
CA VAL A 468 -0.25 13.27 14.92
C VAL A 468 -0.06 14.79 14.85
N LEU A 469 0.06 15.37 13.65
CA LEU A 469 0.25 16.83 13.50
C LEU A 469 -0.92 17.64 14.09
N ALA A 470 -2.15 17.19 13.87
CA ALA A 470 -3.34 17.87 14.38
C ALA A 470 -3.46 17.74 15.90
N ASP A 471 -3.16 16.57 16.47
CA ASP A 471 -3.19 16.35 17.92
C ASP A 471 -2.08 17.15 18.62
N ILE A 472 -0.87 17.21 18.05
CA ILE A 472 0.21 18.08 18.54
C ILE A 472 -0.25 19.54 18.56
N ILE A 473 -0.81 20.03 17.45
CA ILE A 473 -1.26 21.42 17.35
C ILE A 473 -2.43 21.70 18.31
N GLY A 474 -3.37 20.76 18.44
CA GLY A 474 -4.54 20.88 19.31
C GLY A 474 -4.21 20.87 20.80
N SER A 475 -3.19 20.12 21.20
CA SER A 475 -2.74 20.02 22.60
C SER A 475 -2.20 21.34 23.17
N ASN A 476 -1.67 22.22 22.33
CA ASN A 476 -0.88 23.40 22.72
C ASN A 476 0.32 23.09 23.64
N ALA A 477 0.76 21.83 23.74
CA ALA A 477 1.88 21.43 24.59
C ALA A 477 3.25 21.74 23.96
N ILE A 478 3.32 21.76 22.62
CA ILE A 478 4.55 22.00 21.86
C ILE A 478 4.50 23.43 21.26
N PRO A 479 5.61 24.18 21.26
CA PRO A 479 5.68 25.49 20.61
C PRO A 479 5.35 25.41 19.11
N ILE A 480 4.40 26.25 18.65
CA ILE A 480 3.91 26.24 17.27
C ILE A 480 4.00 27.65 16.68
N VAL A 481 4.43 27.74 15.42
CA VAL A 481 4.28 28.95 14.60
C VAL A 481 3.41 28.65 13.39
N ARG A 482 2.34 29.43 13.21
CA ARG A 482 1.47 29.36 12.03
C ARG A 482 1.81 30.49 11.07
N LEU A 483 2.31 30.14 9.90
CA LEU A 483 2.59 31.09 8.82
C LEU A 483 1.28 31.51 8.16
N THR A 484 0.99 32.82 8.13
CA THR A 484 -0.30 33.35 7.64
C THR A 484 -0.18 34.22 6.40
N GLU A 485 0.98 34.82 6.19
CA GLU A 485 1.22 35.83 5.18
C GLU A 485 1.48 35.16 3.82
N VAL A 486 0.57 35.43 2.87
CA VAL A 486 0.71 34.99 1.49
C VAL A 486 1.54 36.02 0.73
N PHE A 487 2.67 35.59 0.17
CA PHE A 487 3.56 36.49 -0.57
C PHE A 487 2.87 37.13 -1.78
N ARG A 488 3.27 38.35 -2.14
CA ARG A 488 2.62 39.16 -3.19
C ARG A 488 2.53 38.46 -4.56
N GLN A 489 3.49 37.61 -4.90
CA GLN A 489 3.46 36.79 -6.12
C GLN A 489 2.40 35.67 -6.03
N ALA A 490 2.29 35.04 -4.86
CA ALA A 490 1.29 34.02 -4.53
C ALA A 490 -0.12 34.60 -4.34
N ALA A 491 -0.27 35.85 -3.90
CA ALA A 491 -1.57 36.49 -3.69
C ALA A 491 -2.32 36.78 -5.00
N LYS A 492 -1.62 36.82 -6.14
CA LYS A 492 -2.24 36.94 -7.48
C LYS A 492 -2.76 35.61 -8.03
N SER A 493 -2.33 34.48 -7.44
CA SER A 493 -2.72 33.14 -7.86
C SER A 493 -4.15 32.84 -7.40
N ARG A 494 -5.06 32.56 -8.35
CA ARG A 494 -6.41 32.12 -8.01
C ARG A 494 -6.41 30.74 -7.38
N ILE A 495 -5.41 29.90 -7.66
CA ILE A 495 -5.21 28.61 -6.97
C ILE A 495 -5.08 28.85 -5.46
N ILE A 496 -4.19 29.76 -5.07
CA ILE A 496 -3.88 30.03 -3.65
C ILE A 496 -5.05 30.75 -2.98
N THR A 497 -5.64 31.78 -3.60
CA THR A 497 -6.80 32.47 -3.02
C THR A 497 -7.99 31.53 -2.86
N ASN A 498 -8.26 30.66 -3.85
CA ASN A 498 -9.34 29.67 -3.75
C ASN A 498 -9.04 28.60 -2.70
N ALA A 499 -7.79 28.15 -2.55
CA ALA A 499 -7.41 27.22 -1.49
C ALA A 499 -7.70 27.82 -0.09
N HIS A 500 -7.37 29.09 0.15
CA HIS A 500 -7.70 29.76 1.40
C HIS A 500 -9.21 29.95 1.61
N LEU A 501 -9.98 30.23 0.55
CA LEU A 501 -11.45 30.29 0.64
C LEU A 501 -12.03 28.94 1.06
N ILE A 502 -11.61 27.87 0.39
CA ILE A 502 -12.05 26.50 0.68
C ILE A 502 -11.73 26.12 2.12
N ASN A 503 -10.51 26.41 2.57
CA ASN A 503 -10.09 26.15 3.94
C ASN A 503 -10.98 26.87 4.98
N LYS A 504 -11.32 28.14 4.69
CA LYS A 504 -12.26 28.94 5.51
C LYS A 504 -13.74 28.53 5.33
N GLY A 505 -14.04 27.46 4.60
CA GLY A 505 -15.41 27.00 4.33
C GLY A 505 -16.20 27.91 3.38
N LYS A 506 -15.52 28.81 2.65
CA LYS A 506 -16.12 29.69 1.65
C LYS A 506 -15.98 29.05 0.27
N THR A 507 -17.01 29.16 -0.56
CA THR A 507 -16.97 28.64 -1.92
C THR A 507 -15.88 29.36 -2.72
N PRO A 508 -15.03 28.63 -3.48
CA PRO A 508 -14.03 29.24 -4.34
C PRO A 508 -14.70 30.07 -5.44
N ASP A 509 -13.95 31.02 -6.01
CA ASP A 509 -14.41 31.74 -7.19
C ASP A 509 -14.41 30.81 -8.41
N LEU A 510 -15.62 30.43 -8.83
CA LEU A 510 -15.90 29.59 -10.00
C LEU A 510 -16.47 30.44 -11.16
N SER A 511 -16.29 31.76 -11.14
CA SER A 511 -16.65 32.62 -12.26
C SER A 511 -15.75 32.36 -13.47
N THR A 512 -16.27 32.63 -14.67
CA THR A 512 -15.44 32.61 -15.87
C THR A 512 -14.49 33.81 -15.79
N PRO A 513 -13.18 33.62 -15.88
CA PRO A 513 -12.24 34.72 -15.78
C PRO A 513 -12.23 35.59 -17.04
N ASP A 514 -12.05 36.91 -16.87
CA ASP A 514 -11.98 37.90 -17.95
C ASP A 514 -10.58 37.95 -18.64
N GLY A 515 -9.72 36.96 -18.39
CA GLY A 515 -8.35 36.89 -18.90
C GLY A 515 -7.65 35.58 -18.56
N GLU A 516 -6.32 35.53 -18.74
CA GLU A 516 -5.53 34.37 -18.33
C GLU A 516 -5.43 34.27 -16.81
N THR A 517 -5.86 33.14 -16.28
CA THR A 517 -5.71 32.76 -14.88
C THR A 517 -5.03 31.40 -14.77
N ASP A 518 -4.67 31.05 -13.54
CA ASP A 518 -4.13 29.76 -13.13
C ASP A 518 -5.22 28.82 -12.57
N PHE A 519 -6.48 29.26 -12.51
CA PHE A 519 -7.59 28.46 -12.00
C PHE A 519 -8.84 28.60 -12.88
N TYR A 520 -9.40 27.46 -13.30
CA TYR A 520 -10.62 27.40 -14.11
C TYR A 520 -11.61 26.39 -13.56
N PHE A 521 -12.90 26.67 -13.80
CA PHE A 521 -13.99 25.74 -13.56
C PHE A 521 -14.70 25.44 -14.88
N VAL A 522 -14.78 24.16 -15.23
CA VAL A 522 -15.48 23.67 -16.40
C VAL A 522 -16.72 22.91 -15.93
N PRO A 523 -17.94 23.42 -16.16
CA PRO A 523 -19.14 22.75 -15.71
C PRO A 523 -19.29 21.38 -16.38
N ALA A 524 -19.74 20.37 -15.66
CA ALA A 524 -20.20 19.10 -16.23
C ALA A 524 -21.31 18.53 -15.36
N GLU A 525 -22.47 18.24 -15.96
CA GLU A 525 -23.67 17.82 -15.23
C GLU A 525 -23.68 16.30 -14.94
N ASP A 526 -22.97 15.51 -15.72
CA ASP A 526 -22.93 14.05 -15.58
C ASP A 526 -21.51 13.49 -15.84
N PRO A 527 -21.25 12.22 -15.45
CA PRO A 527 -19.95 11.59 -15.63
C PRO A 527 -19.47 11.50 -17.09
N GLU A 528 -20.36 11.24 -18.06
CA GLU A 528 -19.97 11.09 -19.46
C GLU A 528 -19.47 12.42 -20.03
N GLN A 529 -20.20 13.49 -19.74
CA GLN A 529 -19.80 14.85 -20.09
C GLN A 529 -18.49 15.23 -19.40
N ALA A 530 -18.30 14.86 -18.12
CA ALA A 530 -17.07 15.14 -17.41
C ALA A 530 -15.86 14.42 -18.05
N VAL A 531 -15.99 13.13 -18.36
CA VAL A 531 -14.94 12.34 -19.02
C VAL A 531 -14.55 12.95 -20.37
N SER A 532 -15.53 13.23 -21.24
CA SER A 532 -15.30 13.84 -22.55
C SER A 532 -14.56 15.19 -22.46
N ARG A 533 -14.96 16.04 -21.50
CA ARG A 533 -14.32 17.33 -21.27
C ARG A 533 -12.91 17.17 -20.71
N ILE A 534 -12.68 16.24 -19.78
CA ILE A 534 -11.35 15.96 -19.21
C ILE A 534 -10.40 15.52 -20.32
N ILE A 535 -10.79 14.56 -21.16
CA ILE A 535 -9.97 14.09 -22.28
C ILE A 535 -9.62 15.26 -23.20
N THR A 536 -10.61 16.06 -23.61
CA THR A 536 -10.40 17.24 -24.47
C THR A 536 -9.43 18.25 -23.85
N LEU A 537 -9.56 18.49 -22.54
CA LEU A 537 -8.72 19.42 -21.79
C LEU A 537 -7.26 18.95 -21.76
N VAL A 538 -7.04 17.69 -21.37
CA VAL A 538 -5.71 17.10 -21.22
C VAL A 538 -5.03 16.93 -22.58
N GLN A 539 -5.75 16.43 -23.59
CA GLN A 539 -5.17 16.11 -24.90
C GLN A 539 -4.84 17.37 -25.73
N SER A 540 -5.66 18.41 -25.67
CA SER A 540 -5.57 19.52 -26.63
C SER A 540 -5.62 20.93 -26.04
N ARG A 541 -6.58 21.25 -25.16
CA ARG A 541 -6.77 22.65 -24.73
C ARG A 541 -5.66 23.15 -23.83
N ILE A 542 -5.28 22.38 -22.82
CA ILE A 542 -4.22 22.76 -21.88
C ILE A 542 -2.86 22.80 -22.59
N PRO A 543 -2.46 21.77 -23.37
CA PRO A 543 -1.20 21.81 -24.12
C PRO A 543 -1.10 22.99 -25.07
N ARG A 544 -2.14 23.26 -25.87
CA ARG A 544 -2.12 24.35 -26.87
C ARG A 544 -2.06 25.74 -26.23
N ARG A 545 -2.73 25.95 -25.10
CA ARG A 545 -2.80 27.27 -24.46
C ARG A 545 -1.59 27.56 -23.55
N PHE A 546 -1.11 26.56 -22.82
CA PHE A 546 -0.09 26.76 -21.78
C PHE A 546 1.28 26.17 -22.12
N GLY A 547 1.43 25.52 -23.30
CA GLY A 547 2.68 24.91 -23.74
C GLY A 547 3.13 23.78 -22.81
N LEU A 548 2.19 22.94 -22.37
CA LEU A 548 2.43 21.84 -21.44
C LEU A 548 2.36 20.50 -22.15
N ASP A 549 3.23 19.57 -21.78
CA ASP A 549 3.17 18.19 -22.27
C ASP A 549 1.95 17.46 -21.67
N PRO A 550 1.08 16.85 -22.49
CA PRO A 550 -0.16 16.25 -22.02
C PRO A 550 0.02 15.04 -21.10
N ILE A 551 1.16 14.35 -21.18
CA ILE A 551 1.46 13.16 -20.39
C ILE A 551 2.33 13.53 -19.18
N ARG A 552 3.38 14.32 -19.38
CA ARG A 552 4.38 14.62 -18.35
C ARG A 552 3.92 15.71 -17.39
N ASP A 553 3.32 16.79 -17.91
CA ASP A 553 3.05 18.00 -17.13
C ASP A 553 1.63 18.08 -16.55
N ILE A 554 0.69 17.33 -17.14
CA ILE A 554 -0.71 17.32 -16.71
C ILE A 554 -0.98 16.07 -15.85
N GLN A 555 -1.62 16.28 -14.70
CA GLN A 555 -2.09 15.20 -13.84
C GLN A 555 -3.59 15.29 -13.60
N VAL A 556 -4.31 14.20 -13.85
CA VAL A 556 -5.71 14.09 -13.44
C VAL A 556 -5.78 13.53 -12.01
N LEU A 557 -6.41 14.26 -11.10
CA LEU A 557 -6.51 13.89 -9.68
C LEU A 557 -7.97 13.63 -9.28
N CYS A 558 -8.28 12.37 -9.02
CA CYS A 558 -9.64 11.92 -8.77
C CYS A 558 -9.93 11.76 -7.26
N PRO A 559 -11.13 12.13 -6.78
CA PRO A 559 -11.54 11.82 -5.41
C PRO A 559 -11.63 10.32 -5.12
N MET A 560 -11.95 9.51 -6.14
CA MET A 560 -12.19 8.07 -6.01
C MET A 560 -11.41 7.25 -7.05
N ASN A 561 -11.11 6.00 -6.72
CA ASN A 561 -10.43 5.07 -7.62
C ASN A 561 -11.39 4.37 -8.61
N ARG A 562 -12.64 4.15 -8.19
CA ARG A 562 -13.70 3.46 -8.95
C ARG A 562 -14.83 4.43 -9.32
N GLY A 563 -15.65 4.03 -10.30
CA GLY A 563 -16.76 4.84 -10.85
C GLY A 563 -16.42 5.40 -12.24
N GLY A 564 -17.41 5.93 -12.96
CA GLY A 564 -17.23 6.42 -14.34
C GLY A 564 -16.23 7.56 -14.49
N VAL A 565 -16.04 8.35 -13.42
CA VAL A 565 -15.02 9.41 -13.28
C VAL A 565 -13.96 9.06 -12.23
N GLY A 566 -13.77 7.76 -11.96
CA GLY A 566 -12.72 7.27 -11.07
C GLY A 566 -11.39 7.12 -11.80
N ALA A 567 -10.28 7.11 -11.05
CA ALA A 567 -8.94 7.04 -11.61
C ALA A 567 -8.73 5.84 -12.56
N ARG A 568 -9.28 4.65 -12.26
CA ARG A 568 -9.16 3.48 -13.15
C ARG A 568 -9.83 3.69 -14.51
N SER A 569 -11.05 4.22 -14.51
CA SER A 569 -11.80 4.46 -15.75
C SER A 569 -11.12 5.54 -16.58
N LEU A 570 -10.70 6.64 -15.94
CA LEU A 570 -10.01 7.73 -16.61
C LEU A 570 -8.64 7.33 -17.15
N ASN A 571 -7.92 6.42 -16.50
CA ASN A 571 -6.66 5.91 -17.05
C ASN A 571 -6.85 5.20 -18.39
N ILE A 572 -7.90 4.37 -18.53
CA ILE A 572 -8.19 3.66 -19.79
C ILE A 572 -8.50 4.68 -20.90
N GLU A 573 -9.39 5.63 -20.63
CA GLU A 573 -9.79 6.64 -21.61
C GLU A 573 -8.65 7.60 -21.98
N LEU A 574 -7.84 8.01 -21.00
CA LEU A 574 -6.69 8.88 -21.23
C LEU A 574 -5.57 8.16 -21.95
N GLN A 575 -5.30 6.88 -21.65
CA GLN A 575 -4.35 6.07 -22.42
C GLN A 575 -4.81 5.98 -23.87
N ALA A 576 -6.08 5.65 -24.13
CA ALA A 576 -6.60 5.58 -25.48
C ALA A 576 -6.43 6.90 -26.26
N ALA A 577 -6.61 8.04 -25.59
CA ALA A 577 -6.51 9.37 -26.21
C ALA A 577 -5.09 9.93 -26.34
N LEU A 578 -4.17 9.56 -25.43
CA LEU A 578 -2.82 10.13 -25.33
C LEU A 578 -1.73 9.19 -25.84
N ASN A 579 -1.90 7.89 -25.64
CA ASN A 579 -0.94 6.86 -26.00
C ASN A 579 -1.67 5.57 -26.41
N THR A 580 -2.32 5.60 -27.58
CA THR A 580 -3.09 4.45 -28.08
C THR A 580 -2.17 3.21 -28.18
N PRO A 581 -2.45 2.12 -27.44
CA PRO A 581 -1.53 0.98 -27.40
C PRO A 581 -1.34 0.34 -28.78
N GLY A 582 -0.09 0.27 -29.23
CA GLY A 582 0.31 -0.39 -30.48
C GLY A 582 0.37 -1.92 -30.38
N GLU A 583 1.16 -2.55 -31.26
CA GLU A 583 1.39 -4.01 -31.24
C GLU A 583 2.23 -4.45 -30.04
N ASN A 584 3.25 -3.66 -29.67
CA ASN A 584 4.11 -3.92 -28.51
C ASN A 584 3.42 -3.49 -27.21
N LYS A 585 2.62 -4.38 -26.62
CA LYS A 585 1.92 -4.15 -25.36
C LYS A 585 1.80 -5.43 -24.53
N VAL A 586 1.57 -5.26 -23.24
CA VAL A 586 1.32 -6.37 -22.32
C VAL A 586 0.04 -6.12 -21.51
N GLU A 587 -0.81 -7.14 -21.42
CA GLU A 587 -2.03 -7.10 -20.60
C GLU A 587 -1.87 -8.02 -19.38
N ARG A 588 -1.79 -7.42 -18.20
CA ARG A 588 -1.61 -8.13 -16.92
C ARG A 588 -2.38 -7.42 -15.81
N PHE A 589 -2.91 -8.21 -14.88
CA PHE A 589 -3.62 -7.72 -13.69
C PHE A 589 -4.76 -6.71 -13.99
N GLY A 590 -5.39 -6.83 -15.16
CA GLY A 590 -6.46 -5.94 -15.61
C GLY A 590 -5.99 -4.55 -16.08
N SER A 591 -4.69 -4.39 -16.36
CA SER A 591 -4.11 -3.19 -16.96
C SER A 591 -3.40 -3.56 -18.26
N THR A 592 -3.44 -2.65 -19.23
CA THR A 592 -2.65 -2.74 -20.47
C THR A 592 -1.51 -1.73 -20.38
N PHE A 593 -0.28 -2.18 -20.59
CA PHE A 593 0.91 -1.33 -20.64
C PHE A 593 1.52 -1.36 -22.04
N ALA A 594 1.95 -0.21 -22.52
CA ALA A 594 2.60 0.02 -23.80
C ALA A 594 3.72 1.06 -23.65
N PRO A 595 4.75 1.04 -24.52
CA PRO A 595 5.75 2.09 -24.56
C PRO A 595 5.13 3.49 -24.63
N GLY A 596 5.68 4.43 -23.88
CA GLY A 596 5.16 5.79 -23.71
C GLY A 596 4.15 5.94 -22.56
N ASP A 597 3.68 4.84 -21.95
CA ASP A 597 2.69 4.93 -20.88
C ASP A 597 3.25 5.59 -19.63
N LYS A 598 2.44 6.47 -19.03
CA LYS A 598 2.70 7.01 -17.70
C LYS A 598 2.25 6.00 -16.66
N VAL A 599 3.19 5.50 -15.86
CA VAL A 599 2.95 4.49 -14.82
C VAL A 599 3.31 5.02 -13.43
N MET A 600 2.80 4.35 -12.41
CA MET A 600 3.11 4.61 -11.01
C MET A 600 3.40 3.31 -10.28
N GLN A 601 4.51 3.30 -9.54
CA GLN A 601 4.84 2.24 -8.60
C GLN A 601 3.89 2.31 -7.40
N ILE A 602 3.30 1.18 -6.98
CA ILE A 602 2.34 1.15 -5.86
C ILE A 602 2.85 0.43 -4.61
N GLU A 603 4.00 -0.22 -4.69
CA GLU A 603 4.68 -0.85 -3.55
C GLU A 603 6.14 -0.38 -3.50
N ASN A 604 6.73 -0.27 -2.31
CA ASN A 604 8.15 0.04 -2.20
C ASN A 604 8.96 -1.21 -2.60
N ASP A 605 9.87 -1.05 -3.56
CA ASP A 605 10.86 -2.04 -3.93
C ASP A 605 12.24 -1.44 -3.67
N TYR A 606 12.89 -1.91 -2.61
CA TYR A 606 14.16 -1.37 -2.17
C TYR A 606 15.34 -1.87 -3.01
N ASP A 607 15.23 -3.05 -3.61
CA ASP A 607 16.26 -3.61 -4.48
C ASP A 607 16.32 -2.85 -5.81
N LYS A 608 15.15 -2.52 -6.36
CA LYS A 608 15.02 -1.67 -7.56
C LYS A 608 15.08 -0.17 -7.26
N GLU A 609 15.13 0.19 -5.98
CA GLU A 609 15.10 1.57 -5.48
C GLU A 609 13.93 2.42 -6.03
N VAL A 610 12.75 1.83 -6.16
CA VAL A 610 11.50 2.52 -6.57
C VAL A 610 10.49 2.50 -5.43
N TYR A 611 9.78 3.61 -5.23
CA TYR A 611 8.90 3.79 -4.08
C TYR A 611 7.44 3.95 -4.48
N ASN A 612 6.55 3.56 -3.57
CA ASN A 612 5.12 3.77 -3.73
C ASN A 612 4.82 5.25 -4.00
N GLY A 613 4.15 5.50 -5.11
CA GLY A 613 3.81 6.82 -5.62
C GLY A 613 4.80 7.36 -6.66
N ASP A 614 5.96 6.75 -6.89
CA ASP A 614 6.89 7.16 -7.94
C ASP A 614 6.25 7.01 -9.32
N ILE A 615 6.44 8.02 -10.18
CA ILE A 615 5.87 8.07 -11.53
C ILE A 615 7.01 7.76 -12.47
N GLY A 616 6.76 6.81 -13.35
CA GLY A 616 7.66 6.43 -14.40
C GLY A 616 6.99 6.46 -15.76
N TYR A 617 7.78 6.17 -16.78
CA TYR A 617 7.33 6.07 -18.16
C TYR A 617 7.81 4.74 -18.73
N VAL A 618 6.92 3.97 -19.33
CA VAL A 618 7.29 2.72 -20.00
C VAL A 618 8.16 3.05 -21.20
N GLU A 619 9.39 2.55 -21.23
CA GLU A 619 10.33 2.75 -22.34
C GLU A 619 10.15 1.64 -23.39
N ALA A 620 10.05 0.39 -22.93
CA ALA A 620 9.95 -0.77 -23.80
C ALA A 620 9.13 -1.88 -23.13
N VAL A 621 8.52 -2.72 -23.98
CA VAL A 621 7.88 -3.98 -23.59
C VAL A 621 8.45 -5.06 -24.51
N ASP A 622 9.17 -6.02 -23.92
CA ASP A 622 9.73 -7.16 -24.63
C ASP A 622 8.87 -8.40 -24.38
N ILE A 623 8.13 -8.80 -25.40
CA ILE A 623 7.22 -9.95 -25.34
C ILE A 623 8.00 -11.28 -25.32
N ASN A 624 9.20 -11.33 -25.92
CA ASN A 624 9.99 -12.55 -26.03
C ASN A 624 10.67 -12.87 -24.69
N GLU A 625 11.23 -11.87 -24.03
CA GLU A 625 11.86 -12.01 -22.71
C GLU A 625 10.85 -11.96 -21.55
N GLY A 626 9.61 -11.50 -21.82
CA GLY A 626 8.57 -11.40 -20.79
C GLY A 626 8.82 -10.27 -19.79
N GLU A 627 9.38 -9.16 -20.29
CA GLU A 627 9.90 -8.05 -19.48
C GLU A 627 9.34 -6.70 -19.94
N LEU A 628 9.15 -5.79 -18.99
CA LEU A 628 8.80 -4.40 -19.21
C LEU A 628 9.86 -3.50 -18.57
N THR A 629 10.36 -2.53 -19.33
CA THR A 629 11.31 -1.53 -18.83
C THR A 629 10.60 -0.19 -18.64
N ALA A 630 10.68 0.39 -17.45
CA ALA A 630 10.13 1.69 -17.12
C ALA A 630 11.19 2.64 -16.56
N SER A 631 11.18 3.88 -17.02
CA SER A 631 12.06 4.96 -16.56
C SER A 631 11.47 5.65 -15.35
N PHE A 632 12.17 5.60 -14.21
CA PHE A 632 11.83 6.36 -13.00
C PHE A 632 12.93 7.38 -12.73
N ASP A 633 12.60 8.67 -12.84
CA ASP A 633 13.57 9.77 -12.69
C ASP A 633 14.83 9.61 -13.58
N GLY A 634 14.64 9.06 -14.79
CA GLY A 634 15.72 8.84 -15.77
C GLY A 634 16.54 7.56 -15.54
N ARG A 635 16.16 6.72 -14.55
CA ARG A 635 16.73 5.40 -14.35
C ARG A 635 15.81 4.34 -14.95
N ALA A 636 16.33 3.52 -15.84
CA ALA A 636 15.62 2.36 -16.36
C ALA A 636 15.52 1.27 -15.29
N VAL A 637 14.30 0.79 -15.04
CA VAL A 637 13.99 -0.27 -14.10
C VAL A 637 13.22 -1.36 -14.83
N SER A 638 13.70 -2.59 -14.68
CA SER A 638 13.19 -3.78 -15.33
C SER A 638 12.18 -4.54 -14.45
N TYR A 639 11.07 -4.95 -15.06
CA TYR A 639 10.00 -5.69 -14.43
C TYR A 639 9.67 -6.94 -15.23
N LEU A 640 9.69 -8.10 -14.57
CA LEU A 640 9.14 -9.31 -15.16
C LEU A 640 7.61 -9.19 -15.21
N PHE A 641 6.96 -9.83 -16.18
CA PHE A 641 5.48 -9.76 -16.32
C PHE A 641 4.71 -10.25 -15.07
N GLY A 642 5.33 -11.09 -14.24
CA GLY A 642 4.76 -11.54 -12.97
C GLY A 642 4.72 -10.47 -11.87
N GLU A 643 5.55 -9.42 -11.98
CA GLU A 643 5.72 -8.35 -10.98
C GLU A 643 4.90 -7.09 -11.33
N LEU A 644 4.19 -7.11 -12.46
CA LEU A 644 3.41 -5.96 -12.95
C LEU A 644 2.19 -5.62 -12.09
N ASP A 645 1.86 -6.42 -11.07
CA ASP A 645 0.86 -6.06 -10.07
C ASP A 645 1.33 -4.91 -9.16
N THR A 646 2.63 -4.63 -9.12
CA THR A 646 3.25 -3.49 -8.42
C THR A 646 3.25 -2.18 -9.22
N LEU A 647 2.81 -2.22 -10.49
CA LEU A 647 2.69 -1.07 -11.38
C LEU A 647 1.24 -0.80 -11.78
N VAL A 648 0.87 0.48 -11.90
CA VAL A 648 -0.44 0.90 -12.41
C VAL A 648 -0.29 2.08 -13.38
N LEU A 649 -1.23 2.24 -14.31
CA LEU A 649 -1.32 3.47 -15.11
C LEU A 649 -1.56 4.70 -14.21
N ALA A 650 -0.99 5.85 -14.62
CA ALA A 650 -0.90 7.04 -13.79
C ALA A 650 -1.28 8.35 -14.50
N TYR A 651 -1.94 8.29 -15.67
CA TYR A 651 -2.58 9.47 -16.28
C TYR A 651 -3.58 10.13 -15.33
N ALA A 652 -4.33 9.29 -14.60
CA ALA A 652 -5.18 9.65 -13.49
C ALA A 652 -4.73 8.92 -12.21
N ALA A 653 -4.66 9.66 -11.10
CA ALA A 653 -4.36 9.13 -9.77
C ALA A 653 -5.39 9.64 -8.77
N THR A 654 -5.50 9.00 -7.61
CA THR A 654 -6.35 9.55 -6.54
C THR A 654 -5.64 10.70 -5.84
N ILE A 655 -6.39 11.67 -5.31
CA ILE A 655 -5.81 12.80 -4.57
C ILE A 655 -4.94 12.32 -3.40
N HIS A 656 -5.35 11.27 -2.69
CA HIS A 656 -4.54 10.63 -1.64
C HIS A 656 -3.15 10.19 -2.14
N LYS A 657 -3.07 9.52 -3.30
CA LYS A 657 -1.79 9.08 -3.88
C LYS A 657 -0.92 10.23 -4.39
N SER A 658 -1.49 11.44 -4.53
CA SER A 658 -0.75 12.63 -4.96
C SER A 658 -0.17 13.45 -3.82
N GLN A 659 -0.40 13.08 -2.54
CA GLN A 659 0.19 13.78 -1.40
C GLN A 659 1.73 13.81 -1.51
N GLY A 660 2.34 14.94 -1.15
CA GLY A 660 3.78 15.20 -1.35
C GLY A 660 4.21 15.48 -2.81
N SER A 661 3.34 15.24 -3.79
CA SER A 661 3.59 15.59 -5.20
C SER A 661 3.14 17.01 -5.52
N GLU A 662 3.67 17.60 -6.58
CA GLU A 662 3.14 18.81 -7.23
C GLU A 662 3.34 18.68 -8.73
N TYR A 663 2.39 19.21 -9.51
CA TYR A 663 2.36 19.10 -10.96
C TYR A 663 2.22 20.49 -11.61
N PRO A 664 2.80 20.72 -12.80
CA PRO A 664 2.57 21.94 -13.55
C PRO A 664 1.08 22.24 -13.74
N ALA A 665 0.29 21.26 -14.21
CA ALA A 665 -1.16 21.38 -14.36
C ALA A 665 -1.91 20.21 -13.70
N VAL A 666 -3.01 20.53 -13.04
CA VAL A 666 -3.89 19.56 -12.38
C VAL A 666 -5.32 19.70 -12.90
N VAL A 667 -5.95 18.56 -13.22
CA VAL A 667 -7.37 18.49 -13.58
C VAL A 667 -8.10 17.63 -12.55
N ILE A 668 -9.18 18.14 -11.96
CA ILE A 668 -9.89 17.47 -10.85
C ILE A 668 -11.37 17.29 -11.20
N PRO A 669 -11.85 16.06 -11.43
CA PRO A 669 -13.28 15.77 -11.48
C PRO A 669 -13.93 15.99 -10.11
N VAL A 670 -15.00 16.80 -10.05
CA VAL A 670 -15.77 17.08 -8.83
C VAL A 670 -17.27 16.95 -9.12
N LEU A 671 -17.81 15.75 -8.95
CA LEU A 671 -19.22 15.43 -9.15
C LEU A 671 -19.89 14.95 -7.87
N THR A 672 -21.22 15.09 -7.79
CA THR A 672 -22.02 14.61 -6.65
C THR A 672 -21.96 13.10 -6.46
N GLN A 673 -21.64 12.31 -7.50
CA GLN A 673 -21.37 10.87 -7.37
C GLN A 673 -20.19 10.57 -6.41
N HIS A 674 -19.29 11.53 -6.20
CA HIS A 674 -18.20 11.42 -5.23
C HIS A 674 -18.63 11.71 -3.78
N TYR A 675 -19.93 11.80 -3.48
CA TYR A 675 -20.48 12.29 -2.21
C TYR A 675 -19.72 11.84 -0.96
N VAL A 676 -19.38 10.54 -0.87
CA VAL A 676 -18.65 9.96 0.27
C VAL A 676 -17.27 10.58 0.49
N MET A 677 -16.61 11.02 -0.58
CA MET A 677 -15.28 11.62 -0.58
C MET A 677 -15.31 13.15 -0.66
N LEU A 678 -16.47 13.79 -0.88
CA LEU A 678 -16.54 15.26 -0.98
C LEU A 678 -16.31 15.90 0.38
N GLN A 679 -15.04 16.12 0.71
CA GLN A 679 -14.56 16.73 1.95
C GLN A 679 -13.67 17.94 1.63
N ARG A 680 -13.62 18.89 2.57
CA ARG A 680 -12.87 20.14 2.40
C ARG A 680 -11.38 19.90 2.21
N ASN A 681 -10.78 19.11 3.10
CA ASN A 681 -9.36 18.75 3.07
C ASN A 681 -8.96 18.00 1.79
N LEU A 682 -9.82 17.12 1.26
CA LEU A 682 -9.58 16.43 -0.01
C LEU A 682 -9.50 17.42 -1.18
N LEU A 683 -10.50 18.31 -1.31
CA LEU A 683 -10.53 19.30 -2.38
C LEU A 683 -9.37 20.30 -2.25
N TYR A 684 -9.10 20.77 -1.03
CA TYR A 684 -7.96 21.64 -0.73
C TYR A 684 -6.63 20.97 -1.11
N THR A 685 -6.43 19.71 -0.71
CA THR A 685 -5.21 18.96 -1.05
C THR A 685 -5.06 18.82 -2.55
N GLY A 686 -6.13 18.49 -3.27
CA GLY A 686 -6.11 18.35 -4.73
C GLY A 686 -5.74 19.65 -5.45
N ILE A 687 -6.35 20.77 -5.06
CA ILE A 687 -6.07 22.09 -5.66
C ILE A 687 -4.63 22.53 -5.38
N THR A 688 -4.11 22.28 -4.18
CA THR A 688 -2.73 22.65 -3.81
C THR A 688 -1.65 21.82 -4.50
N ARG A 689 -2.02 20.76 -5.24
CA ARG A 689 -1.06 20.01 -6.07
C ARG A 689 -0.68 20.75 -7.36
N GLY A 690 -1.44 21.75 -7.81
CA GLY A 690 -1.17 22.48 -9.05
C GLY A 690 -0.24 23.67 -8.85
N LYS A 691 0.84 23.75 -9.64
CA LYS A 691 1.82 24.86 -9.61
C LYS A 691 1.47 26.01 -10.55
N ARG A 692 1.06 25.70 -11.79
CA ARG A 692 0.80 26.70 -12.86
C ARG A 692 -0.68 26.76 -13.25
N LEU A 693 -1.39 25.64 -13.14
CA LEU A 693 -2.78 25.55 -13.57
C LEU A 693 -3.57 24.51 -12.75
N VAL A 694 -4.79 24.87 -12.35
CA VAL A 694 -5.79 23.95 -11.82
C VAL A 694 -7.09 24.10 -12.59
N VAL A 695 -7.67 22.99 -13.02
CA VAL A 695 -8.97 22.95 -13.68
C VAL A 695 -9.90 22.01 -12.93
N LEU A 696 -10.95 22.54 -12.33
CA LEU A 696 -12.03 21.74 -11.77
C LEU A 696 -13.05 21.40 -12.89
N VAL A 697 -13.42 20.13 -13.02
CA VAL A 697 -14.43 19.68 -14.00
C VAL A 697 -15.59 19.04 -13.27
N GLY A 698 -16.80 19.58 -13.36
CA GLY A 698 -17.96 18.99 -12.70
C GLY A 698 -19.03 19.98 -12.25
N GLN A 699 -19.65 19.70 -11.11
CA GLN A 699 -20.85 20.39 -10.66
C GLN A 699 -20.53 21.43 -9.58
N ARG A 700 -21.08 22.64 -9.68
CA ARG A 700 -20.96 23.67 -8.62
C ARG A 700 -21.50 23.17 -7.28
N LYS A 701 -22.58 22.37 -7.31
CA LYS A 701 -23.15 21.73 -6.12
C LYS A 701 -22.17 20.78 -5.44
N ALA A 702 -21.40 20.00 -6.19
CA ALA A 702 -20.40 19.09 -5.63
C ALA A 702 -19.26 19.84 -4.94
N VAL A 703 -18.77 20.93 -5.55
CA VAL A 703 -17.79 21.82 -4.92
C VAL A 703 -18.34 22.40 -3.62
N ALA A 704 -19.58 22.89 -3.61
CA ALA A 704 -20.22 23.43 -2.41
C ALA A 704 -20.38 22.39 -1.29
N ILE A 705 -20.74 21.14 -1.63
CA ILE A 705 -20.79 20.03 -0.67
C ILE A 705 -19.40 19.80 -0.05
N ALA A 706 -18.36 19.69 -0.87
CA ALA A 706 -16.99 19.47 -0.39
C ALA A 706 -16.52 20.58 0.55
N VAL A 707 -16.75 21.85 0.20
CA VAL A 707 -16.33 23.01 1.00
C VAL A 707 -17.02 23.07 2.36
N LYS A 708 -18.33 22.76 2.40
CA LYS A 708 -19.13 22.77 3.63
C LYS A 708 -18.82 21.56 4.53
N ASN A 709 -18.41 20.45 3.94
CA ASN A 709 -18.13 19.22 4.67
C ASN A 709 -16.76 19.30 5.38
N VAL A 710 -16.78 19.80 6.62
CA VAL A 710 -15.61 19.87 7.52
C VAL A 710 -15.25 18.50 8.08
N SER A 711 -16.17 17.53 7.99
CA SER A 711 -16.03 16.22 8.58
C SER A 711 -15.00 15.37 7.83
N GLY A 712 -13.72 15.70 7.98
CA GLY A 712 -12.77 14.63 8.32
C GLY A 712 -13.38 13.96 9.56
N ARG A 713 -13.76 12.68 9.45
CA ARG A 713 -14.34 11.96 10.58
C ARG A 713 -13.47 12.22 11.80
N LYS A 714 -14.06 12.62 12.93
CA LYS A 714 -13.33 12.76 14.20
C LYS A 714 -12.54 11.47 14.38
N ARG A 715 -11.21 11.54 14.30
CA ARG A 715 -10.35 10.41 14.60
C ARG A 715 -10.31 10.28 16.12
N TRP A 716 -10.46 9.06 16.60
CA TRP A 716 -10.41 8.77 18.03
C TRP A 716 -8.96 8.46 18.34
N SER A 717 -8.31 9.41 19.00
CA SER A 717 -6.89 9.46 19.39
C SER A 717 -6.84 9.99 20.81
N LYS A 718 -5.86 9.55 21.61
CA LYS A 718 -5.61 10.10 22.95
C LYS A 718 -4.30 10.90 23.00
N LEU A 719 -3.64 11.10 21.85
CA LEU A 719 -2.33 11.73 21.81
C LEU A 719 -2.33 13.17 22.35
N ASP A 720 -3.38 13.94 22.09
CA ASP A 720 -3.53 15.32 22.58
C ASP A 720 -3.62 15.38 24.12
N GLU A 721 -4.37 14.47 24.74
CA GLU A 721 -4.44 14.32 26.19
C GLU A 721 -3.08 13.90 26.77
N TRP A 722 -2.41 12.91 26.19
CA TRP A 722 -1.09 12.43 26.66
C TRP A 722 0.02 13.49 26.60
N LEU A 723 -0.08 14.43 25.65
CA LEU A 723 0.86 15.53 25.50
C LEU A 723 0.73 16.55 26.64
N VAL A 724 -0.48 16.71 27.21
CA VAL A 724 -0.78 17.66 28.28
C VAL A 724 -0.65 17.01 29.67
N GLU A 725 -0.93 15.72 29.79
CA GLU A 725 -0.79 14.97 31.04
C GLU A 725 0.69 14.84 31.46
N GLY A 726 1.13 15.78 32.32
CA GLY A 726 2.29 15.63 33.19
C GLY A 726 1.97 14.66 34.33
N GLU A 727 2.91 13.76 34.63
CA GLU A 727 2.77 12.63 35.55
C GLU A 727 1.94 12.92 36.82
N GLY A 728 0.77 12.29 36.89
CA GLY A 728 0.13 11.91 38.13
C GLY A 728 0.34 10.41 38.37
N THR A 729 1.58 9.98 38.61
CA THR A 729 1.96 8.80 39.43
C THR A 729 3.44 8.82 39.70
#